data_AF-A0A7V9NI12-F1
#
_entry.id   AF-A0A7V9NI12-F1
#
_cell.length_a   1.000
_cell.length_b   1.000
_cell.length_c   1.000
_cell.angle_alpha   90.00
_cell.angle_beta   90.00
_cell.angle_gamma   90.00
#
_symmetry.space_group_name_H-M   'P 1'
#
loop_
_entity.id
_entity.type
_entity.pdbx_description
1 polymer ?
#
loop_
_entity_poly.entity_id
_entity_poly.type
_entity_poly.pdbx_seq_one_letter_code
_entity_poly.pdbx_strand_id
1 'polypeptide(L)'
;MSRTRSWWAALGVSLAVVWMSPAFGRAAATFELREKEHISIIGNTLAERMQYDGWLETVLHARFPKHELVVRNLGFSGDEIATRLRSKNFGTPDEWLSGKAEPIGGYEENRFEGTNTRADVVFAFFGYNESYAGQAGLDEFKKGLTEWMTHTLAQQYNGRSAPRVVLFSPIAHENLRNPDLPDGRENNERLALYTTAMGEVATAHGVTFVDLFNTSRKLYEAAKSPLTMQGVHLNAEGNRQIAQVIDRALFGDPPAHRPEYLEGLRQAVVDKNIYWFHRYRVTDGYSTYGDRAFLTFVRGNPRNVNPKQAAEVAKEDILPTNYDVLQRELPVLDVMTANRDRRIWAVAAGSGAKADPKIDDSDTPPFIDAKTNLTAPPAFLTGEESLTRMTVGEGLKVELFASEKEFPELVNPVQIAFDTKGRLWVASWKNYPHWQPKTPMDDKLLILEDTNGDGKADKRTVFAGDLSNPTGFEFYNGGVIVAQQPNLVFLKDTNGDDQYDVKELLLHGFDSADTHHAINSFTFDPGGALYMQEGVFHRTQVETPWGPTVRQEDGGVYRFEPRTWKFEVFIPFNFPNPHGHVFDGWGRSIVFDATGGQPYYGPSFSTKKYYPAMETRQAPGPGKVRVRPVGGVELLSSRHFPEAMQGNMIVLNTIGFRGLLNYRLSEDGAGLKSEEVEPILQSADENFRPVDAEVGPDGALYFIDWHNPVIGHMQHNLR
;
A
#
# COMPACT_ATOMS: atom_id res chain seq x y z
N MET A 1 55.95 25.96 -86.28
CA MET A 1 54.83 24.99 -86.17
C MET A 1 53.85 25.53 -85.14
N SER A 2 52.57 25.54 -85.54
CA SER A 2 51.30 25.88 -84.82
C SER A 2 51.29 27.11 -83.89
N ARG A 3 50.56 28.20 -84.21
CA ARG A 3 49.07 28.37 -84.12
C ARG A 3 48.57 28.10 -82.69
N THR A 4 47.76 28.89 -81.99
CA THR A 4 46.96 30.11 -82.29
C THR A 4 46.38 30.62 -80.96
N ARG A 5 46.25 31.94 -80.83
CA ARG A 5 45.20 32.76 -80.17
C ARG A 5 44.21 32.10 -79.19
N SER A 6 43.94 32.76 -78.05
CA SER A 6 42.83 33.75 -77.89
C SER A 6 42.61 34.14 -76.42
N TRP A 7 41.92 35.27 -76.25
CA TRP A 7 41.78 36.11 -75.05
C TRP A 7 40.66 35.66 -74.11
N TRP A 8 40.74 35.99 -72.81
CA TRP A 8 39.55 36.16 -71.96
C TRP A 8 39.66 37.36 -71.03
N ALA A 9 38.56 38.12 -71.02
CA ALA A 9 38.32 39.35 -70.30
C ALA A 9 37.98 39.10 -68.83
N ALA A 10 38.35 40.05 -67.97
CA ALA A 10 37.95 40.09 -66.57
C ALA A 10 36.53 40.68 -66.45
N LEU A 11 35.62 39.92 -65.83
CA LEU A 11 34.36 40.43 -65.29
C LEU A 11 34.45 40.41 -63.76
N GLY A 12 34.33 41.58 -63.14
CA GLY A 12 34.20 41.73 -61.70
C GLY A 12 32.79 41.34 -61.26
N VAL A 13 32.71 40.50 -60.22
CA VAL A 13 31.46 40.16 -59.52
C VAL A 13 31.48 40.83 -58.15
N SER A 14 30.46 41.66 -57.92
CA SER A 14 30.18 42.38 -56.69
C SER A 14 29.75 41.42 -55.58
N LEU A 15 30.38 41.49 -54.41
CA LEU A 15 29.94 40.83 -53.18
C LEU A 15 28.77 41.60 -52.56
N ALA A 16 27.59 40.98 -52.52
CA ALA A 16 26.48 41.40 -51.66
C ALA A 16 26.64 40.74 -50.28
N VAL A 17 26.91 41.55 -49.25
CA VAL A 17 26.92 41.10 -47.85
C VAL A 17 25.47 41.03 -47.37
N VAL A 18 24.92 39.82 -47.26
CA VAL A 18 23.64 39.56 -46.61
C VAL A 18 23.86 39.58 -45.10
N TRP A 19 23.35 40.62 -44.43
CA TRP A 19 23.23 40.64 -42.98
C TRP A 19 22.14 39.65 -42.56
N MET A 20 22.54 38.46 -42.10
CA MET A 20 21.67 37.58 -41.32
C MET A 20 21.39 38.25 -39.98
N SER A 21 20.21 38.83 -39.83
CA SER A 21 19.67 39.18 -38.51
C SER A 21 19.44 37.88 -37.74
N PRO A 22 19.85 37.79 -36.46
CA PRO A 22 19.52 36.62 -35.65
C PRO A 22 18.01 36.53 -35.57
N ALA A 23 17.44 35.40 -36.01
CA ALA A 23 16.04 35.10 -35.78
C ALA A 23 15.80 35.18 -34.27
N PHE A 24 15.01 36.16 -33.85
CA PHE A 24 14.51 36.23 -32.48
C PHE A 24 13.94 34.86 -32.12
N GLY A 25 14.53 34.25 -31.09
CA GLY A 25 14.07 32.98 -30.56
C GLY A 25 12.57 33.04 -30.34
N ARG A 26 11.84 32.13 -30.99
CA ARG A 26 10.44 31.87 -30.66
C ARG A 26 10.45 31.53 -29.16
N ALA A 27 9.86 32.38 -28.32
CA ALA A 27 9.64 32.04 -26.92
C ALA A 27 9.02 30.63 -26.90
N ALA A 28 9.60 29.71 -26.13
CA ALA A 28 9.03 28.37 -25.97
C ALA A 28 7.55 28.55 -25.65
N ALA A 29 6.67 27.88 -26.42
CA ALA A 29 5.24 27.95 -26.17
C ALA A 29 5.00 27.55 -24.70
N THR A 30 4.38 28.43 -23.93
CA THR A 30 3.98 28.14 -22.55
C THR A 30 3.07 26.92 -22.56
N PHE A 31 3.34 25.95 -21.67
CA PHE A 31 2.51 24.77 -21.51
C PHE A 31 1.09 25.20 -21.11
N GLU A 32 0.08 24.65 -21.77
CA GLU A 32 -1.33 24.99 -21.52
C GLU A 32 -2.13 23.72 -21.22
N LEU A 33 -3.11 23.82 -20.32
CA LEU A 33 -4.16 22.81 -20.19
C LEU A 33 -5.41 23.31 -20.91
N ARG A 34 -6.15 22.40 -21.52
CA ARG A 34 -7.36 22.68 -22.30
C ARG A 34 -8.58 22.11 -21.59
N GLU A 35 -9.75 22.57 -22.02
CA GLU A 35 -11.02 22.07 -21.50
C GLU A 35 -11.15 20.56 -21.75
N LYS A 36 -11.61 19.85 -20.72
CA LYS A 36 -11.94 18.42 -20.68
C LYS A 36 -10.76 17.49 -20.93
N GLU A 37 -9.54 17.97 -20.68
CA GLU A 37 -8.36 17.14 -20.79
C GLU A 37 -8.20 16.20 -19.60
N HIS A 38 -7.68 15.02 -19.93
CA HIS A 38 -7.35 13.98 -19.00
C HIS A 38 -5.85 13.99 -18.67
N ILE A 39 -5.53 14.16 -17.40
CA ILE A 39 -4.17 14.23 -16.88
C ILE A 39 -3.87 12.95 -16.10
N SER A 40 -2.86 12.22 -16.55
CA SER A 40 -2.32 11.06 -15.83
C SER A 40 -1.01 11.43 -15.14
N ILE A 41 -0.95 11.23 -13.83
CA ILE A 41 0.27 11.39 -13.04
C ILE A 41 0.90 10.00 -12.90
N ILE A 42 2.15 9.82 -13.34
CA ILE A 42 2.89 8.56 -13.22
C ILE A 42 4.22 8.78 -12.53
N GLY A 43 4.78 7.74 -11.94
CA GLY A 43 6.11 7.78 -11.36
C GLY A 43 6.17 7.15 -9.98
N ASN A 44 7.29 7.41 -9.32
CA ASN A 44 7.65 6.83 -8.04
C ASN A 44 6.86 7.42 -6.85
N THR A 45 7.40 7.22 -5.66
CA THR A 45 6.85 7.70 -4.38
C THR A 45 6.44 9.17 -4.37
N LEU A 46 7.22 10.06 -5.01
CA LEU A 46 6.85 11.49 -5.07
C LEU A 46 5.50 11.68 -5.79
N ALA A 47 5.26 10.96 -6.88
CA ALA A 47 4.00 11.01 -7.61
C ALA A 47 2.86 10.38 -6.82
N GLU A 48 3.06 9.18 -6.26
CA GLU A 48 2.01 8.48 -5.49
C GLU A 48 1.55 9.34 -4.31
N ARG A 49 2.47 9.96 -3.57
CA ARG A 49 2.14 10.71 -2.35
C ARG A 49 1.34 11.97 -2.60
N MET A 50 1.37 12.55 -3.80
CA MET A 50 0.60 13.76 -4.13
C MET A 50 -0.91 13.57 -3.96
N GLN A 51 -1.42 12.34 -4.05
CA GLN A 51 -2.86 12.08 -3.91
C GLN A 51 -3.34 12.12 -2.45
N TYR A 52 -2.46 11.82 -1.48
CA TYR A 52 -2.86 11.79 -0.06
C TYR A 52 -3.15 13.19 0.48
N ASP A 53 -2.37 14.20 0.07
CA ASP A 53 -2.62 15.60 0.45
C ASP A 53 -3.50 16.36 -0.56
N GLY A 54 -3.49 15.94 -1.84
CA GLY A 54 -4.34 16.48 -2.91
C GLY A 54 -3.93 17.84 -3.49
N TRP A 55 -2.79 18.40 -3.06
CA TRP A 55 -2.43 19.80 -3.39
C TRP A 55 -2.18 20.06 -4.87
N LEU A 56 -1.54 19.14 -5.61
CA LEU A 56 -1.25 19.37 -7.03
C LEU A 56 -2.55 19.50 -7.83
N GLU A 57 -3.48 18.57 -7.69
CA GLU A 57 -4.78 18.64 -8.37
C GLU A 57 -5.60 19.84 -7.90
N THR A 58 -5.54 20.19 -6.62
CA THR A 58 -6.19 21.39 -6.07
C THR A 58 -5.75 22.66 -6.81
N VAL A 59 -4.44 22.88 -6.99
CA VAL A 59 -3.94 24.09 -7.65
C VAL A 59 -4.28 24.11 -9.15
N LEU A 60 -4.32 22.94 -9.81
CA LEU A 60 -4.75 22.83 -11.20
C LEU A 60 -6.22 23.26 -11.37
N HIS A 61 -7.13 22.75 -10.52
CA HIS A 61 -8.53 23.14 -10.57
C HIS A 61 -8.76 24.59 -10.16
N ALA A 62 -8.01 25.12 -9.20
CA ALA A 62 -8.08 26.52 -8.80
C ALA A 62 -7.67 27.46 -9.95
N ARG A 63 -6.63 27.10 -10.70
CA ARG A 63 -6.15 27.86 -11.86
C ARG A 63 -7.09 27.74 -13.06
N PHE A 64 -7.66 26.57 -13.29
CA PHE A 64 -8.50 26.25 -14.45
C PHE A 64 -9.93 25.86 -14.03
N PRO A 65 -10.68 26.76 -13.35
CA PRO A 65 -11.93 26.42 -12.67
C PRO A 65 -13.09 26.03 -13.61
N LYS A 66 -12.92 26.25 -14.92
CA LYS A 66 -13.93 25.95 -15.95
C LYS A 66 -13.49 24.85 -16.91
N HIS A 67 -12.30 24.26 -16.72
CA HIS A 67 -11.77 23.31 -17.68
C HIS A 67 -12.29 21.89 -17.48
N GLU A 68 -13.03 21.58 -16.41
CA GLU A 68 -13.56 20.23 -16.18
C GLU A 68 -12.47 19.15 -16.33
N LEU A 69 -11.28 19.42 -15.79
CA LEU A 69 -10.12 18.53 -15.89
C LEU A 69 -10.42 17.19 -15.22
N VAL A 70 -9.93 16.10 -15.79
CA VAL A 70 -9.97 14.76 -15.18
C VAL A 70 -8.56 14.38 -14.77
N VAL A 71 -8.30 14.23 -13.47
CA VAL A 71 -6.97 13.87 -12.96
C VAL A 71 -6.98 12.47 -12.39
N ARG A 72 -6.05 11.64 -12.88
CA ARG A 72 -5.84 10.25 -12.46
C ARG A 72 -4.41 10.06 -11.99
N ASN A 73 -4.23 9.80 -10.71
CA ASN A 73 -2.93 9.49 -10.15
C ASN A 73 -2.65 7.99 -10.29
N LEU A 74 -1.71 7.66 -11.16
CA LEU A 74 -1.21 6.32 -11.45
C LEU A 74 0.20 6.13 -10.87
N GLY A 75 0.62 6.99 -9.94
CA GLY A 75 1.89 6.86 -9.23
C GLY A 75 1.90 5.58 -8.39
N PHE A 76 3.05 4.93 -8.34
CA PHE A 76 3.27 3.72 -7.56
C PHE A 76 4.69 3.75 -7.00
N SER A 77 4.81 3.55 -5.70
CA SER A 77 6.06 3.61 -4.95
C SER A 77 7.13 2.75 -5.59
N GLY A 78 8.35 3.28 -5.69
CA GLY A 78 9.45 2.57 -6.29
C GLY A 78 9.41 2.48 -7.81
N ASP A 79 8.41 3.03 -8.53
CA ASP A 79 8.42 2.95 -9.98
C ASP A 79 9.68 3.61 -10.58
N GLU A 80 10.32 2.88 -11.48
CA GLU A 80 11.38 3.36 -12.36
C GLU A 80 10.89 3.34 -13.81
N ILE A 81 11.68 3.91 -14.72
CA ILE A 81 11.38 3.85 -16.16
C ILE A 81 11.20 2.38 -16.61
N ALA A 82 12.15 1.51 -16.24
CA ALA A 82 12.22 0.13 -16.69
C ALA A 82 11.69 -0.90 -15.66
N THR A 83 11.64 -0.55 -14.37
CA THR A 83 11.30 -1.50 -13.29
C THR A 83 10.00 -1.07 -12.62
N ARG A 84 8.95 -1.89 -12.77
CA ARG A 84 7.64 -1.66 -12.15
C ARG A 84 7.04 -2.99 -11.71
N LEU A 85 7.15 -3.29 -10.42
CA LEU A 85 6.59 -4.52 -9.88
C LEU A 85 5.08 -4.38 -9.71
N ARG A 86 4.33 -5.35 -10.23
CA ARG A 86 2.87 -5.39 -10.19
C ARG A 86 2.37 -6.81 -10.00
N SER A 87 1.26 -6.94 -9.29
CA SER A 87 0.53 -8.20 -9.18
C SER A 87 0.04 -8.65 -10.56
N LYS A 88 -0.19 -9.96 -10.71
CA LYS A 88 -0.61 -10.56 -11.96
C LYS A 88 -1.90 -9.89 -12.47
N ASN A 89 -1.93 -9.57 -13.77
CA ASN A 89 -3.05 -8.92 -14.45
C ASN A 89 -3.42 -7.52 -13.92
N PHE A 90 -2.54 -6.84 -13.18
CA PHE A 90 -2.76 -5.45 -12.73
C PHE A 90 -3.09 -4.52 -13.91
N GLY A 91 -2.38 -4.67 -15.03
CA GLY A 91 -2.45 -3.82 -16.21
C GLY A 91 -1.11 -3.13 -16.47
N THR A 92 -0.72 -3.06 -17.74
CA THR A 92 0.48 -2.37 -18.20
C THR A 92 0.30 -0.85 -18.11
N PRO A 93 1.41 -0.08 -18.14
CA PRO A 93 1.33 1.38 -18.18
C PRO A 93 0.47 1.91 -19.35
N ASP A 94 0.56 1.31 -20.53
CA ASP A 94 -0.20 1.75 -21.70
C ASP A 94 -1.70 1.44 -21.59
N GLU A 95 -2.05 0.29 -21.02
CA GLU A 95 -3.46 -0.06 -20.75
C GLU A 95 -4.08 0.96 -19.78
N TRP A 96 -3.36 1.31 -18.70
CA TRP A 96 -3.84 2.31 -17.74
C TRP A 96 -3.94 3.69 -18.37
N LEU A 97 -2.92 4.16 -19.10
CA LEU A 97 -2.92 5.48 -19.73
C LEU A 97 -4.02 5.59 -20.80
N SER A 98 -4.30 4.53 -21.55
CA SER A 98 -5.40 4.50 -22.54
C SER A 98 -6.78 4.28 -21.93
N GLY A 99 -6.87 3.70 -20.73
CA GLY A 99 -8.13 3.19 -20.18
C GLY A 99 -8.66 1.95 -20.91
N LYS A 100 -7.76 1.16 -21.51
CA LYS A 100 -8.10 -0.06 -22.27
C LYS A 100 -7.27 -1.23 -21.76
N ALA A 101 -7.92 -2.18 -21.11
CA ALA A 101 -7.29 -3.41 -20.67
C ALA A 101 -7.52 -4.53 -21.69
N GLU A 102 -6.52 -5.38 -21.84
CA GLU A 102 -6.62 -6.65 -22.55
C GLU A 102 -7.50 -7.66 -21.80
N PRO A 103 -8.14 -8.60 -22.52
CA PRO A 103 -8.89 -9.70 -21.93
C PRO A 103 -8.07 -10.55 -20.96
N ILE A 104 -8.69 -10.99 -19.87
CA ILE A 104 -8.07 -11.89 -18.87
C ILE A 104 -9.04 -12.98 -18.43
N GLY A 105 -8.53 -14.18 -18.15
CA GLY A 105 -9.32 -15.29 -17.61
C GLY A 105 -10.53 -15.73 -18.45
N GLY A 106 -10.56 -15.40 -19.75
CA GLY A 106 -11.69 -15.68 -20.64
C GLY A 106 -12.79 -14.60 -20.65
N TYR A 107 -12.58 -13.46 -19.98
CA TYR A 107 -13.46 -12.31 -20.01
C TYR A 107 -12.96 -11.27 -21.01
N GLU A 108 -13.83 -10.93 -21.98
CA GLU A 108 -13.50 -10.02 -23.10
C GLU A 108 -13.84 -8.54 -22.83
N GLU A 109 -14.47 -8.25 -21.69
CA GLU A 109 -14.87 -6.88 -21.35
C GLU A 109 -13.66 -6.01 -20.99
N ASN A 110 -13.63 -4.77 -21.50
CA ASN A 110 -12.63 -3.78 -21.10
C ASN A 110 -12.84 -3.37 -19.64
N ARG A 111 -12.13 -4.02 -18.71
CA ARG A 111 -12.17 -3.70 -17.28
C ARG A 111 -11.70 -2.28 -16.93
N PHE A 112 -11.13 -1.51 -17.87
CA PHE A 112 -10.68 -0.13 -17.66
C PHE A 112 -11.60 0.92 -18.28
N GLU A 113 -12.72 0.54 -18.91
CA GLU A 113 -13.61 1.47 -19.62
C GLU A 113 -14.06 2.67 -18.75
N GLY A 114 -14.44 2.39 -17.49
CA GLY A 114 -14.92 3.40 -16.54
C GLY A 114 -13.81 4.25 -15.88
N THR A 115 -12.54 3.87 -16.00
CA THR A 115 -11.42 4.57 -15.33
C THR A 115 -11.28 6.02 -15.79
N ASN A 116 -11.72 6.27 -17.03
CA ASN A 116 -11.69 7.57 -17.66
C ASN A 116 -10.26 8.16 -17.72
N THR A 117 -9.24 7.31 -17.89
CA THR A 117 -7.84 7.78 -17.94
C THR A 117 -7.51 8.47 -19.27
N ARG A 118 -7.63 7.78 -20.42
CA ARG A 118 -7.57 8.33 -21.78
C ARG A 118 -6.60 9.53 -21.95
N ALA A 119 -5.35 9.36 -21.54
CA ALA A 119 -4.46 10.47 -21.24
C ALA A 119 -4.25 11.44 -22.43
N ASP A 120 -4.59 12.71 -22.23
CA ASP A 120 -4.19 13.83 -23.09
C ASP A 120 -2.84 14.41 -22.63
N VAL A 121 -2.60 14.35 -21.32
CA VAL A 121 -1.40 14.86 -20.65
C VAL A 121 -0.84 13.79 -19.72
N VAL A 122 0.49 13.61 -19.77
CA VAL A 122 1.21 12.72 -18.85
C VAL A 122 2.21 13.54 -18.04
N PHE A 123 2.01 13.58 -16.73
CA PHE A 123 2.94 14.13 -15.76
C PHE A 123 3.81 13.00 -15.22
N ALA A 124 5.11 13.02 -15.53
CA ALA A 124 6.02 11.91 -15.24
C ALA A 124 7.09 12.29 -14.21
N PHE A 125 7.19 11.51 -13.14
CA PHE A 125 8.12 11.69 -12.02
C PHE A 125 9.06 10.48 -11.90
N PHE A 126 10.23 10.56 -12.52
CA PHE A 126 11.26 9.51 -12.51
C PHE A 126 12.60 10.06 -12.02
N GLY A 127 13.61 9.20 -11.90
CA GLY A 127 15.00 9.59 -11.68
C GLY A 127 15.47 9.52 -10.23
N TYR A 128 14.58 9.45 -9.23
CA TYR A 128 15.00 9.33 -7.83
C TYR A 128 15.66 7.97 -7.59
N ASN A 129 14.96 6.89 -7.92
CA ASN A 129 15.44 5.52 -7.72
C ASN A 129 16.60 5.18 -8.66
N GLU A 130 16.51 5.62 -9.92
CA GLU A 130 17.56 5.42 -10.91
C GLU A 130 18.86 6.15 -10.53
N SER A 131 18.78 7.25 -9.78
CA SER A 131 19.96 8.03 -9.37
C SER A 131 20.94 7.27 -8.49
N TYR A 132 20.49 6.23 -7.80
CA TYR A 132 21.36 5.41 -6.94
C TYR A 132 22.40 4.60 -7.71
N ALA A 133 22.24 4.42 -9.04
CA ALA A 133 23.29 3.86 -9.89
C ALA A 133 24.45 4.85 -10.14
N GLY A 134 24.32 6.10 -9.71
CA GLY A 134 25.35 7.13 -9.75
C GLY A 134 25.86 7.41 -11.17
N GLN A 135 27.10 7.85 -11.29
CA GLN A 135 27.69 8.18 -12.60
C GLN A 135 27.71 6.98 -13.57
N ALA A 136 27.85 5.75 -13.05
CA ALA A 136 27.93 4.54 -13.87
C ALA A 136 26.59 4.18 -14.55
N GLY A 137 25.45 4.56 -13.94
CA GLY A 137 24.12 4.30 -14.50
C GLY A 137 23.59 5.39 -15.42
N LEU A 138 24.29 6.51 -15.56
CA LEU A 138 23.75 7.70 -16.21
C LEU A 138 23.43 7.48 -17.70
N ASP A 139 24.30 6.81 -18.43
CA ASP A 139 24.13 6.58 -19.87
C ASP A 139 22.93 5.64 -20.13
N GLU A 140 22.80 4.56 -19.35
CA GLU A 140 21.66 3.64 -19.48
C GLU A 140 20.35 4.32 -19.06
N PHE A 141 20.38 5.18 -18.03
CA PHE A 141 19.22 5.99 -17.65
C PHE A 141 18.78 6.94 -18.78
N LYS A 142 19.72 7.68 -19.40
CA LYS A 142 19.39 8.58 -20.53
C LYS A 142 18.80 7.82 -21.70
N LYS A 143 19.34 6.63 -22.00
CA LYS A 143 18.83 5.74 -23.04
C LYS A 143 17.42 5.27 -22.72
N GLY A 144 17.19 4.71 -21.53
CA GLY A 144 15.87 4.24 -21.10
C GLY A 144 14.83 5.37 -21.09
N LEU A 145 15.20 6.57 -20.63
CA LEU A 145 14.31 7.73 -20.66
C LEU A 145 13.98 8.19 -22.08
N THR A 146 14.96 8.15 -23.00
CA THR A 146 14.76 8.44 -24.43
C THR A 146 13.80 7.43 -25.06
N GLU A 147 14.00 6.14 -24.79
CA GLU A 147 13.14 5.06 -25.30
C GLU A 147 11.71 5.18 -24.78
N TRP A 148 11.55 5.39 -23.47
CA TRP A 148 10.24 5.62 -22.85
C TRP A 148 9.54 6.84 -23.45
N MET A 149 10.25 7.97 -23.59
CA MET A 149 9.67 9.21 -24.12
C MET A 149 9.28 9.06 -25.61
N THR A 150 10.13 8.41 -26.41
CA THR A 150 9.83 8.09 -27.81
C THR A 150 8.60 7.21 -27.91
N HIS A 151 8.50 6.16 -27.08
CA HIS A 151 7.35 5.26 -27.05
C HIS A 151 6.07 6.00 -26.67
N THR A 152 6.07 6.74 -25.55
CA THR A 152 4.90 7.46 -25.04
C THR A 152 4.41 8.53 -26.01
N LEU A 153 5.30 9.28 -26.66
CA LEU A 153 4.94 10.30 -27.65
C LEU A 153 4.42 9.70 -28.98
N ALA A 154 4.64 8.42 -29.22
CA ALA A 154 4.09 7.71 -30.38
C ALA A 154 2.68 7.14 -30.11
N GLN A 155 2.24 7.07 -28.86
CA GLN A 155 0.94 6.52 -28.49
C GLN A 155 -0.22 7.48 -28.77
N GLN A 156 -1.44 6.97 -28.80
CA GLN A 156 -2.67 7.76 -28.88
C GLN A 156 -3.64 7.30 -27.79
N TYR A 157 -3.28 7.52 -26.53
CA TYR A 157 -4.06 7.02 -25.38
C TYR A 157 -5.49 7.57 -25.35
N ASN A 158 -5.70 8.82 -25.76
CA ASN A 158 -7.03 9.42 -25.92
C ASN A 158 -7.78 9.00 -27.21
N GLY A 159 -7.17 8.13 -28.03
CA GLY A 159 -7.68 7.65 -29.32
C GLY A 159 -7.60 8.65 -30.49
N ARG A 160 -6.95 9.81 -30.31
CA ARG A 160 -6.98 10.93 -31.27
C ARG A 160 -5.62 11.56 -31.54
N SER A 161 -4.78 11.72 -30.52
CA SER A 161 -3.51 12.45 -30.61
C SER A 161 -2.46 11.88 -29.67
N ALA A 162 -1.20 12.19 -29.97
CA ALA A 162 -0.11 11.96 -29.03
C ALA A 162 -0.35 12.70 -27.70
N PRO A 163 0.00 12.10 -26.55
CA PRO A 163 -0.08 12.78 -25.27
C PRO A 163 0.95 13.91 -25.21
N ARG A 164 0.63 14.98 -24.48
CA ARG A 164 1.61 16.00 -24.11
C ARG A 164 2.27 15.59 -22.80
N VAL A 165 3.57 15.37 -22.85
CA VAL A 165 4.34 14.93 -21.68
C VAL A 165 4.94 16.15 -20.97
N VAL A 166 4.90 16.11 -19.64
CA VAL A 166 5.71 16.98 -18.77
C VAL A 166 6.57 16.08 -17.90
N LEU A 167 7.88 16.29 -17.95
CA LEU A 167 8.85 15.56 -17.14
C LEU A 167 9.25 16.41 -15.92
N PHE A 168 9.14 15.82 -14.73
CA PHE A 168 9.53 16.45 -13.47
C PHE A 168 10.78 15.76 -12.94
N SER A 169 11.80 16.54 -12.55
CA SER A 169 12.93 15.98 -11.84
C SER A 169 12.53 15.49 -10.44
N PRO A 170 13.36 14.68 -9.77
CA PRO A 170 13.25 14.48 -8.33
C PRO A 170 13.32 15.81 -7.57
N ILE A 171 12.82 15.82 -6.33
CA ILE A 171 13.12 16.88 -5.35
C ILE A 171 14.50 16.65 -4.74
N ALA A 172 15.10 17.69 -4.16
CA ALA A 172 16.32 17.58 -3.38
C ALA A 172 16.05 16.85 -2.05
N HIS A 173 17.11 16.31 -1.47
CA HIS A 173 17.13 15.81 -0.10
C HIS A 173 17.30 17.00 0.86
N GLU A 174 16.33 17.22 1.73
CA GLU A 174 16.37 18.24 2.79
C GLU A 174 17.24 17.78 3.96
N ASN A 175 18.26 18.56 4.33
CA ASN A 175 19.03 18.27 5.54
C ASN A 175 18.25 18.69 6.79
N LEU A 176 17.63 17.71 7.46
CA LEU A 176 16.88 17.91 8.70
C LEU A 176 17.76 18.16 9.94
N ARG A 177 19.09 18.04 9.81
CA ARG A 177 20.07 18.17 10.90
C ARG A 177 19.77 17.24 12.08
N ASN A 178 19.10 16.12 11.79
CA ASN A 178 18.83 15.05 12.74
C ASN A 178 19.95 14.00 12.61
N PRO A 179 20.70 13.69 13.69
CA PRO A 179 21.77 12.68 13.63
C PRO A 179 21.27 11.26 13.35
N ASP A 180 19.97 10.99 13.56
CA ASP A 180 19.35 9.70 13.25
C ASP A 180 19.03 9.54 11.75
N LEU A 181 19.25 10.58 10.92
CA LEU A 181 18.94 10.61 9.49
C LEU A 181 20.16 11.03 8.65
N PRO A 182 20.22 10.63 7.36
CA PRO A 182 21.24 11.14 6.44
C PRO A 182 21.08 12.65 6.20
N ASP A 183 22.20 13.33 5.95
CA ASP A 183 22.23 14.79 5.74
C ASP A 183 21.97 15.23 4.28
N GLY A 184 21.76 14.25 3.39
CA GLY A 184 21.43 14.46 1.99
C GLY A 184 22.59 14.87 1.07
N ARG A 185 23.82 15.07 1.55
CA ARG A 185 24.94 15.53 0.70
C ARG A 185 25.20 14.61 -0.49
N GLU A 186 25.49 13.34 -0.22
CA GLU A 186 25.76 12.35 -1.27
C GLU A 186 24.53 12.12 -2.17
N ASN A 187 23.32 12.19 -1.60
CA ASN A 187 22.09 12.02 -2.37
C ASN A 187 21.89 13.18 -3.34
N ASN A 188 22.09 14.42 -2.88
CA ASN A 188 21.93 15.61 -3.70
C ASN A 188 22.94 15.69 -4.84
N GLU A 189 24.16 15.17 -4.66
CA GLU A 189 25.14 15.04 -5.75
C GLU A 189 24.62 14.13 -6.87
N ARG A 190 24.07 12.96 -6.51
CA ARG A 190 23.45 12.03 -7.48
C ARG A 190 22.21 12.62 -8.14
N LEU A 191 21.31 13.21 -7.36
CA LEU A 191 20.06 13.79 -7.86
C LEU A 191 20.31 14.96 -8.81
N ALA A 192 21.34 15.80 -8.56
CA ALA A 192 21.74 16.87 -9.47
C ALA A 192 22.20 16.33 -10.84
N LEU A 193 22.97 15.24 -10.84
CA LEU A 193 23.45 14.58 -12.06
C LEU A 193 22.29 14.07 -12.92
N TYR A 194 21.34 13.37 -12.29
CA TYR A 194 20.19 12.79 -12.99
C TYR A 194 19.18 13.87 -13.43
N THR A 195 18.97 14.91 -12.61
CA THR A 195 18.18 16.09 -12.99
C THR A 195 18.71 16.73 -14.28
N THR A 196 20.03 16.90 -14.38
CA THR A 196 20.68 17.45 -15.59
C THR A 196 20.41 16.57 -16.80
N ALA A 197 20.63 15.25 -16.67
CA ALA A 197 20.38 14.29 -17.74
C ALA A 197 18.91 14.25 -18.20
N MET A 198 17.95 14.35 -17.26
CA MET A 198 16.53 14.44 -17.57
C MET A 198 16.20 15.69 -18.39
N GLY A 199 16.75 16.85 -18.02
CA GLY A 199 16.57 18.10 -18.75
C GLY A 199 17.14 18.05 -20.17
N GLU A 200 18.30 17.41 -20.35
CA GLU A 200 18.89 17.20 -21.68
C GLU A 200 18.01 16.31 -22.57
N VAL A 201 17.54 15.18 -22.06
CA VAL A 201 16.66 14.26 -22.81
C VAL A 201 15.33 14.94 -23.14
N ALA A 202 14.71 15.63 -22.19
CA ALA A 202 13.46 16.37 -22.43
C ALA A 202 13.63 17.44 -23.51
N THR A 203 14.73 18.22 -23.45
CA THR A 203 15.06 19.22 -24.47
C THR A 203 15.22 18.59 -25.86
N ALA A 204 15.90 17.45 -25.94
CA ALA A 204 16.12 16.74 -27.20
C ALA A 204 14.81 16.24 -27.86
N HIS A 205 13.77 16.00 -27.07
CA HIS A 205 12.45 15.55 -27.54
C HIS A 205 11.40 16.69 -27.60
N GLY A 206 11.78 17.93 -27.27
CA GLY A 206 10.83 19.06 -27.20
C GLY A 206 9.76 18.89 -26.10
N VAL A 207 10.06 18.13 -25.05
CA VAL A 207 9.18 17.88 -23.91
C VAL A 207 9.40 18.95 -22.83
N THR A 208 8.32 19.38 -22.18
CA THR A 208 8.41 20.34 -21.07
C THR A 208 9.08 19.70 -19.87
N PHE A 209 10.12 20.35 -19.33
CA PHE A 209 10.86 19.88 -18.16
C PHE A 209 10.70 20.85 -16.99
N VAL A 210 10.36 20.34 -15.82
CA VAL A 210 10.26 21.11 -14.58
C VAL A 210 11.33 20.62 -13.59
N ASP A 211 12.28 21.50 -13.29
CA ASP A 211 13.37 21.25 -12.34
C ASP A 211 12.89 21.48 -10.90
N LEU A 212 12.39 20.41 -10.30
CA LEU A 212 12.00 20.38 -8.89
C LEU A 212 13.21 20.28 -7.97
N PHE A 213 14.34 19.74 -8.42
CA PHE A 213 15.52 19.53 -7.58
C PHE A 213 16.11 20.86 -7.13
N ASN A 214 16.46 21.74 -8.08
CA ASN A 214 17.04 23.03 -7.74
C ASN A 214 16.03 23.96 -7.05
N THR A 215 14.74 23.81 -7.35
CA THR A 215 13.69 24.64 -6.75
C THR A 215 13.40 24.22 -5.31
N SER A 216 13.25 22.92 -5.04
CA SER A 216 13.07 22.39 -3.69
C SER A 216 14.26 22.68 -2.79
N ARG A 217 15.51 22.60 -3.31
CA ARG A 217 16.69 23.00 -2.53
C ARG A 217 16.60 24.44 -2.01
N LYS A 218 16.18 25.39 -2.86
CA LYS A 218 15.96 26.79 -2.46
C LYS A 218 14.81 26.92 -1.46
N LEU A 219 13.75 26.13 -1.61
CA LEU A 219 12.65 26.12 -0.65
C LEU A 219 13.13 25.66 0.73
N TYR A 220 13.90 24.58 0.81
CA TYR A 220 14.43 24.07 2.07
C TYR A 220 15.39 25.06 2.74
N GLU A 221 16.25 25.73 1.98
CA GLU A 221 17.14 26.78 2.50
C GLU A 221 16.37 27.96 3.11
N ALA A 222 15.19 28.29 2.57
CA ALA A 222 14.34 29.38 3.03
C ALA A 222 13.31 28.98 4.09
N ALA A 223 13.07 27.67 4.27
CA ALA A 223 12.03 27.16 5.16
C ALA A 223 12.40 27.38 6.63
N LYS A 224 11.41 27.76 7.44
CA LYS A 224 11.57 27.93 8.90
C LYS A 224 11.35 26.62 9.66
N SER A 225 10.61 25.70 9.05
CA SER A 225 10.28 24.39 9.58
C SER A 225 10.53 23.36 8.47
N PRO A 226 10.88 22.12 8.82
CA PRO A 226 11.03 21.04 7.85
C PRO A 226 9.86 20.94 6.87
N LEU A 227 10.16 20.69 5.60
CA LEU A 227 9.17 20.43 4.55
C LEU A 227 9.08 18.94 4.19
N THR A 228 9.98 18.13 4.73
CA THR A 228 10.02 16.68 4.61
C THR A 228 9.94 16.03 5.98
N MET A 229 9.50 14.77 6.02
CA MET A 229 9.41 13.98 7.26
C MET A 229 10.77 13.38 7.64
N GLN A 230 11.57 12.99 6.65
CA GLN A 230 12.85 12.29 6.83
C GLN A 230 13.93 12.68 5.78
N GLY A 231 13.77 13.84 5.13
CA GLY A 231 14.68 14.36 4.10
C GLY A 231 14.26 14.17 2.64
N VAL A 232 13.47 13.15 2.30
CA VAL A 232 13.10 12.79 0.91
C VAL A 232 11.59 12.65 0.64
N HIS A 233 10.74 12.50 1.67
CA HIS A 233 9.27 12.48 1.52
C HIS A 233 8.69 13.75 2.13
N LEU A 234 7.87 14.46 1.34
CA LEU A 234 7.23 15.70 1.77
C LEU A 234 6.20 15.45 2.90
N ASN A 235 6.15 16.39 3.84
CA ASN A 235 5.00 16.55 4.74
C ASN A 235 3.91 17.40 4.04
N ALA A 236 2.76 17.60 4.69
CA ALA A 236 1.62 18.32 4.11
C ALA A 236 1.98 19.75 3.62
N GLU A 237 2.83 20.46 4.35
CA GLU A 237 3.32 21.79 3.98
C GLU A 237 4.25 21.72 2.75
N GLY A 238 5.20 20.80 2.75
CA GLY A 238 6.10 20.56 1.63
C GLY A 238 5.33 20.19 0.35
N ASN A 239 4.32 19.32 0.45
CA ASN A 239 3.44 18.97 -0.67
C ASN A 239 2.72 20.20 -1.23
N ARG A 240 2.20 21.09 -0.36
CA ARG A 240 1.57 22.33 -0.81
C ARG A 240 2.55 23.23 -1.57
N GLN A 241 3.76 23.43 -1.03
CA GLN A 241 4.75 24.31 -1.66
C GLN A 241 5.28 23.75 -2.99
N ILE A 242 5.52 22.44 -3.07
CA ILE A 242 5.93 21.78 -4.32
C ILE A 242 4.82 21.84 -5.37
N ALA A 243 3.54 21.69 -4.99
CA ALA A 243 2.42 21.90 -5.90
C ALA A 243 2.40 23.33 -6.48
N GLN A 244 2.65 24.36 -5.64
CA GLN A 244 2.75 25.75 -6.07
C GLN A 244 3.96 26.01 -7.00
N VAL A 245 5.08 25.31 -6.75
CA VAL A 245 6.26 25.35 -7.63
C VAL A 245 5.92 24.78 -9.00
N ILE A 246 5.29 23.60 -9.04
CA ILE A 246 4.87 22.94 -10.28
C ILE A 246 3.93 23.87 -11.07
N ASP A 247 2.92 24.40 -10.39
CA ASP A 247 1.94 25.30 -10.97
C ASP A 247 2.58 26.57 -11.56
N ARG A 248 3.48 27.23 -10.82
CA ARG A 248 4.20 28.41 -11.31
C ARG A 248 5.14 28.07 -12.48
N ALA A 249 5.83 26.93 -12.41
CA ALA A 249 6.77 26.52 -13.46
C ALA A 249 6.07 26.24 -14.79
N LEU A 250 4.85 25.69 -14.75
CA LEU A 250 4.07 25.38 -15.96
C LEU A 250 3.33 26.59 -16.52
N PHE A 251 2.73 27.41 -15.64
CA PHE A 251 1.71 28.39 -16.05
C PHE A 251 2.02 29.83 -15.65
N GLY A 252 3.19 30.10 -15.05
CA GLY A 252 3.54 31.41 -14.52
C GLY A 252 2.80 31.74 -13.22
N ASP A 253 2.79 33.02 -12.82
CA ASP A 253 2.26 33.40 -11.52
C ASP A 253 0.77 33.00 -11.33
N PRO A 254 0.42 32.37 -10.20
CA PRO A 254 -0.96 31.96 -9.94
C PRO A 254 -1.88 33.12 -9.59
N PRO A 255 -3.16 33.01 -9.93
CA PRO A 255 -4.18 33.89 -9.37
C PRO A 255 -4.24 33.76 -7.84
N ALA A 256 -4.51 34.87 -7.15
CA ALA A 256 -4.70 34.86 -5.71
C ALA A 256 -6.04 34.22 -5.34
N HIS A 257 -6.01 33.22 -4.45
CA HIS A 257 -7.19 32.56 -3.93
C HIS A 257 -7.28 32.71 -2.41
N ARG A 258 -8.51 32.70 -1.89
CA ARG A 258 -8.75 32.67 -0.44
C ARG A 258 -8.36 31.29 0.13
N PRO A 259 -7.71 31.22 1.30
CA PRO A 259 -7.35 29.95 1.92
C PRO A 259 -8.53 29.00 2.10
N GLU A 260 -9.71 29.51 2.49
CA GLU A 260 -10.90 28.67 2.71
C GLU A 260 -11.44 28.07 1.40
N TYR A 261 -11.21 28.72 0.26
CA TYR A 261 -11.56 28.18 -1.05
C TYR A 261 -10.63 27.03 -1.43
N LEU A 262 -9.31 27.23 -1.25
CA LEU A 262 -8.32 26.19 -1.56
C LEU A 262 -8.52 24.97 -0.66
N GLU A 263 -8.81 25.16 0.62
CA GLU A 263 -9.07 24.04 1.53
C GLU A 263 -10.36 23.31 1.17
N GLY A 264 -11.46 24.02 0.87
CA GLY A 264 -12.70 23.37 0.42
C GLY A 264 -12.52 22.57 -0.88
N LEU A 265 -11.74 23.11 -1.83
CA LEU A 265 -11.40 22.40 -3.07
C LEU A 265 -10.51 21.19 -2.80
N ARG A 266 -9.51 21.33 -1.91
CA ARG A 266 -8.61 20.23 -1.51
C ARG A 266 -9.37 19.09 -0.86
N GLN A 267 -10.33 19.38 0.01
CA GLN A 267 -11.17 18.35 0.63
C GLN A 267 -12.01 17.58 -0.40
N ALA A 268 -12.53 18.26 -1.43
CA ALA A 268 -13.21 17.59 -2.54
C ALA A 268 -12.26 16.69 -3.37
N VAL A 269 -11.00 17.14 -3.56
CA VAL A 269 -9.96 16.36 -4.23
C VAL A 269 -9.55 15.13 -3.41
N VAL A 270 -9.29 15.29 -2.11
CA VAL A 270 -8.90 14.19 -1.22
C VAL A 270 -10.02 13.15 -1.12
N ASP A 271 -11.28 13.59 -1.02
CA ASP A 271 -12.45 12.71 -1.07
C ASP A 271 -12.45 11.87 -2.36
N LYS A 272 -12.32 12.50 -3.54
CA LYS A 272 -12.21 11.78 -4.82
C LYS A 272 -11.05 10.79 -4.83
N ASN A 273 -9.91 11.17 -4.29
CA ASN A 273 -8.69 10.35 -4.31
C ASN A 273 -8.86 9.05 -3.53
N ILE A 274 -9.69 8.99 -2.48
CA ILE A 274 -9.99 7.73 -1.78
C ILE A 274 -10.59 6.70 -2.74
N TYR A 275 -11.63 7.08 -3.48
CA TYR A 275 -12.33 6.19 -4.42
C TYR A 275 -11.44 5.81 -5.61
N TRP A 276 -10.71 6.79 -6.15
CA TRP A 276 -9.76 6.54 -7.23
C TRP A 276 -8.64 5.60 -6.79
N PHE A 277 -8.09 5.78 -5.58
CA PHE A 277 -7.02 4.93 -5.07
C PHE A 277 -7.49 3.48 -4.91
N HIS A 278 -8.67 3.26 -4.30
CA HIS A 278 -9.24 1.91 -4.21
C HIS A 278 -9.63 1.31 -5.56
N ARG A 279 -9.84 2.15 -6.59
CA ARG A 279 -10.07 1.70 -7.96
C ARG A 279 -8.79 1.32 -8.71
N TYR A 280 -7.72 2.10 -8.53
CA TYR A 280 -6.43 1.90 -9.18
C TYR A 280 -5.60 0.83 -8.47
N ARG A 281 -5.51 0.91 -7.14
CA ARG A 281 -4.83 -0.02 -6.24
C ARG A 281 -5.87 -0.75 -5.37
N VAL A 282 -6.64 -1.61 -6.01
CA VAL A 282 -7.63 -2.42 -5.31
C VAL A 282 -6.96 -3.30 -4.25
N THR A 283 -7.52 -3.32 -3.05
CA THR A 283 -7.20 -4.30 -2.03
C THR A 283 -7.77 -5.66 -2.46
N ASP A 284 -7.00 -6.73 -2.32
CA ASP A 284 -7.35 -8.08 -2.81
C ASP A 284 -7.37 -8.20 -4.36
N GLY A 285 -6.48 -7.47 -5.04
CA GLY A 285 -6.33 -7.50 -6.51
C GLY A 285 -6.08 -8.89 -7.12
N TYR A 286 -5.44 -9.80 -6.39
CA TYR A 286 -5.19 -11.17 -6.81
C TYR A 286 -6.48 -12.01 -6.86
N SER A 287 -7.45 -11.71 -5.99
CA SER A 287 -8.83 -12.24 -6.07
C SER A 287 -9.70 -11.46 -7.03
N THR A 288 -9.35 -10.21 -7.37
CA THR A 288 -10.15 -9.38 -8.29
C THR A 288 -9.84 -9.66 -9.75
N TYR A 289 -8.55 -9.78 -10.11
CA TYR A 289 -8.07 -9.99 -11.48
C TYR A 289 -6.89 -10.97 -11.59
N GLY A 290 -6.28 -11.39 -10.48
CA GLY A 290 -5.23 -12.42 -10.47
C GLY A 290 -5.78 -13.85 -10.59
N ASP A 291 -4.96 -14.85 -10.27
CA ASP A 291 -5.38 -16.25 -10.46
C ASP A 291 -6.51 -16.68 -9.52
N ARG A 292 -6.64 -16.04 -8.34
CA ARG A 292 -7.75 -16.30 -7.41
C ARG A 292 -9.08 -15.75 -7.94
N ALA A 293 -9.05 -14.84 -8.91
CA ALA A 293 -10.26 -14.29 -9.52
C ALA A 293 -11.11 -15.38 -10.22
N PHE A 294 -10.46 -16.37 -10.81
CA PHE A 294 -11.10 -17.36 -11.69
C PHE A 294 -11.40 -18.69 -11.00
N LEU A 295 -11.33 -18.73 -9.66
CA LEU A 295 -11.68 -19.93 -8.89
C LEU A 295 -13.17 -20.24 -9.03
N THR A 296 -13.50 -21.53 -9.15
CA THR A 296 -14.88 -22.02 -9.22
C THR A 296 -15.39 -22.44 -7.85
N PHE A 297 -16.60 -22.01 -7.52
CA PHE A 297 -17.25 -22.28 -6.24
C PHE A 297 -18.60 -22.97 -6.46
N VAL A 298 -18.95 -23.85 -5.52
CA VAL A 298 -20.14 -24.71 -5.61
C VAL A 298 -20.93 -24.67 -4.31
N ARG A 299 -22.26 -24.60 -4.41
CA ARG A 299 -23.16 -24.67 -3.27
C ARG A 299 -22.94 -25.96 -2.47
N GLY A 300 -22.85 -25.82 -1.15
CA GLY A 300 -22.58 -26.92 -0.22
C GLY A 300 -21.11 -27.32 -0.10
N ASN A 301 -20.21 -26.69 -0.86
CA ASN A 301 -18.77 -26.90 -0.69
C ASN A 301 -18.13 -25.65 -0.05
N PRO A 302 -17.56 -25.75 1.16
CA PRO A 302 -16.90 -24.63 1.82
C PRO A 302 -15.61 -24.16 1.11
N ARG A 303 -15.13 -24.90 0.11
CA ARG A 303 -13.90 -24.62 -0.66
C ARG A 303 -14.19 -24.50 -2.16
N ASN A 304 -13.20 -23.96 -2.90
CA ASN A 304 -13.22 -23.99 -4.35
C ASN A 304 -13.04 -25.43 -4.89
N VAL A 305 -13.51 -25.66 -6.11
CA VAL A 305 -13.40 -26.94 -6.82
C VAL A 305 -12.53 -26.82 -8.06
N ASN A 306 -11.97 -27.93 -8.53
CA ASN A 306 -11.27 -27.97 -9.80
C ASN A 306 -12.25 -28.10 -10.99
N PRO A 307 -11.81 -27.85 -12.24
CA PRO A 307 -12.71 -27.88 -13.41
C PRO A 307 -13.42 -29.21 -13.65
N LYS A 308 -12.82 -30.36 -13.30
CA LYS A 308 -13.45 -31.67 -13.45
C LYS A 308 -14.60 -31.85 -12.49
N GLN A 309 -14.38 -31.46 -11.23
CA GLN A 309 -15.42 -31.47 -10.20
C GLN A 309 -16.56 -30.51 -10.55
N ALA A 310 -16.24 -29.32 -11.07
CA ALA A 310 -17.26 -28.37 -11.51
C ALA A 310 -18.15 -28.91 -12.64
N ALA A 311 -17.59 -29.71 -13.57
CA ALA A 311 -18.34 -30.29 -14.68
C ALA A 311 -19.37 -31.35 -14.27
N GLU A 312 -19.24 -31.91 -13.06
CA GLU A 312 -20.15 -32.92 -12.50
C GLU A 312 -21.28 -32.30 -11.67
N VAL A 313 -21.24 -30.99 -11.44
CA VAL A 313 -22.19 -30.25 -10.61
C VAL A 313 -23.28 -29.64 -11.49
N ALA A 314 -24.52 -29.63 -10.98
CA ALA A 314 -25.64 -28.99 -11.66
C ALA A 314 -25.36 -27.48 -11.84
N LYS A 315 -25.70 -26.92 -12.99
CA LYS A 315 -25.31 -25.55 -13.36
C LYS A 315 -25.83 -24.50 -12.37
N GLU A 316 -27.00 -24.75 -11.78
CA GLU A 316 -27.64 -23.94 -10.75
C GLU A 316 -26.90 -23.92 -9.40
N ASP A 317 -26.04 -24.90 -9.15
CA ASP A 317 -25.21 -24.99 -7.94
C ASP A 317 -23.81 -24.39 -8.14
N ILE A 318 -23.45 -24.01 -9.36
CA ILE A 318 -22.24 -23.21 -9.64
C ILE A 318 -22.50 -21.76 -9.23
N LEU A 319 -21.65 -21.22 -8.36
CA LEU A 319 -21.75 -19.84 -7.88
C LEU A 319 -20.90 -18.90 -8.75
N PRO A 320 -21.18 -17.58 -8.75
CA PRO A 320 -20.29 -16.58 -9.35
C PRO A 320 -18.86 -16.72 -8.84
N THR A 321 -17.90 -16.49 -9.72
CA THR A 321 -16.47 -16.44 -9.38
C THR A 321 -16.15 -15.17 -8.60
N ASN A 322 -14.93 -15.11 -8.03
CA ASN A 322 -14.43 -13.86 -7.44
C ASN A 322 -14.36 -12.75 -8.50
N TYR A 323 -13.96 -13.07 -9.73
CA TYR A 323 -13.94 -12.11 -10.84
C TYR A 323 -15.33 -11.53 -11.07
N ASP A 324 -16.36 -12.37 -11.21
CA ASP A 324 -17.72 -11.91 -11.50
C ASP A 324 -18.19 -10.86 -10.48
N VAL A 325 -17.96 -11.10 -9.19
CA VAL A 325 -18.43 -10.23 -8.11
C VAL A 325 -17.50 -9.04 -7.89
N LEU A 326 -16.20 -9.28 -7.67
CA LEU A 326 -15.26 -8.24 -7.27
C LEU A 326 -14.93 -7.30 -8.43
N GLN A 327 -14.82 -7.81 -9.66
CA GLN A 327 -14.65 -6.97 -10.83
C GLN A 327 -15.87 -6.08 -11.07
N ARG A 328 -17.08 -6.48 -10.65
CA ARG A 328 -18.30 -5.65 -10.72
C ARG A 328 -18.27 -4.48 -9.73
N GLU A 329 -17.56 -4.59 -8.61
CA GLU A 329 -17.39 -3.49 -7.66
C GLU A 329 -16.54 -2.34 -8.26
N LEU A 330 -15.65 -2.64 -9.22
CA LEU A 330 -14.78 -1.62 -9.83
C LEU A 330 -15.52 -0.58 -10.69
N PRO A 331 -16.48 -0.94 -11.58
CA PRO A 331 -17.36 0.03 -12.22
C PRO A 331 -18.20 0.89 -11.27
N VAL A 332 -18.52 0.39 -10.07
CA VAL A 332 -19.16 1.23 -9.03
C VAL A 332 -18.21 2.33 -8.60
N LEU A 333 -16.96 2.00 -8.29
CA LEU A 333 -15.93 2.97 -7.94
C LEU A 333 -15.62 3.94 -9.09
N ASP A 334 -15.68 3.49 -10.35
CA ASP A 334 -15.51 4.34 -11.53
C ASP A 334 -16.57 5.46 -11.57
N VAL A 335 -17.85 5.10 -11.40
CA VAL A 335 -18.97 6.07 -11.37
C VAL A 335 -18.86 6.99 -10.15
N MET A 336 -18.56 6.44 -8.96
CA MET A 336 -18.38 7.23 -7.74
C MET A 336 -17.23 8.25 -7.90
N THR A 337 -16.12 7.85 -8.51
CA THR A 337 -14.99 8.74 -8.82
C THR A 337 -15.43 9.85 -9.77
N ALA A 338 -16.15 9.51 -10.85
CA ALA A 338 -16.65 10.49 -11.81
C ALA A 338 -17.65 11.49 -11.19
N ASN A 339 -18.48 11.06 -10.26
CA ASN A 339 -19.38 11.96 -9.52
C ASN A 339 -18.61 12.97 -8.66
N ARG A 340 -17.46 12.56 -8.11
CA ARG A 340 -16.58 13.43 -7.33
C ARG A 340 -15.75 14.36 -8.21
N ASP A 341 -15.38 13.94 -9.42
CA ASP A 341 -14.83 14.88 -10.42
C ASP A 341 -15.82 16.04 -10.68
N ARG A 342 -17.11 15.73 -10.88
CA ARG A 342 -18.16 16.76 -11.08
C ARG A 342 -18.31 17.69 -9.86
N ARG A 343 -18.20 17.15 -8.64
CA ARG A 343 -18.18 17.94 -7.39
C ARG A 343 -16.99 18.91 -7.37
N ILE A 344 -15.79 18.43 -7.70
CA ILE A 344 -14.57 19.26 -7.77
C ILE A 344 -14.78 20.41 -8.78
N TRP A 345 -15.33 20.13 -9.97
CA TRP A 345 -15.61 21.16 -10.97
C TRP A 345 -16.60 22.21 -10.46
N ALA A 346 -17.67 21.80 -9.77
CA ALA A 346 -18.65 22.71 -9.20
C ALA A 346 -18.07 23.60 -8.09
N VAL A 347 -17.22 23.04 -7.21
CA VAL A 347 -16.50 23.78 -6.17
C VAL A 347 -15.53 24.77 -6.82
N ALA A 348 -14.76 24.33 -7.82
CA ALA A 348 -13.77 25.15 -8.51
C ALA A 348 -14.41 26.35 -9.24
N ALA A 349 -15.54 26.15 -9.93
CA ALA A 349 -16.21 27.14 -10.78
C ALA A 349 -16.79 28.38 -10.07
N GLY A 350 -16.77 28.45 -8.74
CA GLY A 350 -17.08 29.69 -8.02
C GLY A 350 -18.07 29.58 -6.86
N SER A 351 -18.27 28.39 -6.30
CA SER A 351 -19.26 28.21 -5.23
C SER A 351 -18.66 27.98 -3.83
N GLY A 352 -17.33 27.84 -3.69
CA GLY A 352 -16.66 27.68 -2.39
C GLY A 352 -17.22 26.57 -1.49
N ALA A 353 -16.76 26.47 -0.25
CA ALA A 353 -17.23 25.45 0.71
C ALA A 353 -18.74 25.53 1.04
N LYS A 354 -19.42 26.65 0.72
CA LYS A 354 -20.86 26.84 0.98
C LYS A 354 -21.78 26.21 -0.08
N ALA A 355 -21.24 25.84 -1.23
CA ALA A 355 -21.99 25.18 -2.30
C ALA A 355 -21.23 23.96 -2.82
N ASP A 356 -20.63 23.25 -1.87
CA ASP A 356 -20.19 21.88 -2.03
C ASP A 356 -21.43 20.99 -2.26
N PRO A 357 -21.70 20.54 -3.50
CA PRO A 357 -22.93 19.83 -3.80
C PRO A 357 -22.91 18.46 -3.13
N LYS A 358 -24.06 18.04 -2.61
CA LYS A 358 -24.23 16.67 -2.13
C LYS A 358 -23.97 15.71 -3.28
N ILE A 359 -23.11 14.72 -3.05
CA ILE A 359 -22.84 13.65 -4.00
C ILE A 359 -24.06 12.74 -4.11
N ASP A 360 -24.43 12.40 -5.34
CA ASP A 360 -25.46 11.41 -5.66
C ASP A 360 -24.82 10.23 -6.38
N ASP A 361 -24.68 9.11 -5.67
CA ASP A 361 -24.16 7.84 -6.20
C ASP A 361 -25.31 6.84 -6.52
N SER A 362 -26.50 7.35 -6.84
CA SER A 362 -27.63 6.52 -7.28
C SER A 362 -27.50 6.01 -8.72
N ASP A 363 -26.61 6.61 -9.52
CA ASP A 363 -26.31 6.22 -10.90
C ASP A 363 -25.28 5.09 -11.03
N THR A 364 -24.74 4.59 -9.92
CA THR A 364 -23.82 3.44 -9.89
C THR A 364 -24.50 2.15 -10.36
N PRO A 365 -23.79 1.26 -11.09
CA PRO A 365 -24.34 -0.04 -11.47
C PRO A 365 -24.70 -0.89 -10.24
N PRO A 366 -25.65 -1.85 -10.37
CA PRO A 366 -25.99 -2.75 -9.28
C PRO A 366 -24.86 -3.76 -9.01
N PHE A 367 -24.69 -4.09 -7.73
CA PHE A 367 -23.86 -5.20 -7.29
C PHE A 367 -24.44 -6.55 -7.72
N ILE A 368 -23.59 -7.57 -7.76
CA ILE A 368 -24.01 -8.97 -7.90
C ILE A 368 -24.27 -9.52 -6.50
N ASP A 369 -25.41 -10.19 -6.31
CA ASP A 369 -25.75 -10.89 -5.07
C ASP A 369 -24.85 -12.13 -4.93
N ALA A 370 -23.78 -11.98 -4.14
CA ALA A 370 -22.78 -13.01 -3.89
C ALA A 370 -23.28 -14.00 -2.83
N LYS A 371 -24.16 -14.92 -3.24
CA LYS A 371 -24.71 -15.94 -2.32
C LYS A 371 -23.60 -16.78 -1.70
N THR A 372 -23.67 -17.00 -0.39
CA THR A 372 -22.78 -17.92 0.31
C THR A 372 -22.81 -19.33 -0.29
N ASN A 373 -21.66 -20.01 -0.24
CA ASN A 373 -21.52 -21.42 -0.57
C ASN A 373 -22.08 -22.35 0.51
N LEU A 374 -22.44 -21.83 1.67
CA LEU A 374 -23.13 -22.59 2.71
C LEU A 374 -24.57 -22.92 2.28
N THR A 375 -25.05 -24.10 2.68
CA THR A 375 -26.44 -24.55 2.43
C THR A 375 -27.43 -24.00 3.45
N ALA A 376 -26.94 -23.49 4.58
CA ALA A 376 -27.71 -22.86 5.63
C ALA A 376 -26.91 -21.69 6.23
N PRO A 377 -27.58 -20.71 6.86
CA PRO A 377 -26.90 -19.66 7.61
C PRO A 377 -25.97 -20.26 8.67
N PRO A 378 -24.75 -19.71 8.84
CA PRO A 378 -23.84 -20.18 9.87
C PRO A 378 -24.41 -19.93 11.27
N ALA A 379 -24.29 -20.92 12.15
CA ALA A 379 -24.63 -20.78 13.56
C ALA A 379 -23.41 -20.28 14.32
N PHE A 380 -23.46 -19.04 14.79
CA PHE A 380 -22.43 -18.44 15.63
C PHE A 380 -22.75 -18.68 17.11
N LEU A 381 -21.82 -19.29 17.84
CA LEU A 381 -21.90 -19.41 19.30
C LEU A 381 -21.57 -18.06 19.95
N THR A 382 -22.28 -17.71 21.03
CA THR A 382 -21.84 -16.63 21.91
C THR A 382 -20.53 -16.99 22.60
N GLY A 383 -19.80 -16.00 23.14
CA GLY A 383 -18.57 -16.26 23.90
C GLY A 383 -18.76 -17.29 25.02
N GLU A 384 -19.83 -17.15 25.82
CA GLU A 384 -20.17 -18.10 26.91
C GLU A 384 -20.46 -19.51 26.38
N GLU A 385 -21.14 -19.65 25.24
CA GLU A 385 -21.38 -20.96 24.62
C GLU A 385 -20.10 -21.57 24.04
N SER A 386 -19.21 -20.74 23.47
CA SER A 386 -17.90 -21.16 22.96
C SER A 386 -17.03 -21.75 24.08
N LEU A 387 -17.03 -21.15 25.28
CA LEU A 387 -16.31 -21.69 26.44
C LEU A 387 -16.73 -23.13 26.77
N THR A 388 -18.03 -23.46 26.66
CA THR A 388 -18.52 -24.82 26.93
C THR A 388 -18.03 -25.86 25.92
N ARG A 389 -17.50 -25.42 24.78
CA ARG A 389 -16.92 -26.28 23.74
C ARG A 389 -15.40 -26.44 23.90
N MET A 390 -14.78 -25.77 24.85
CA MET A 390 -13.34 -25.84 25.08
C MET A 390 -12.97 -26.94 26.07
N THR A 391 -11.96 -27.72 25.73
CA THR A 391 -11.19 -28.56 26.64
C THR A 391 -9.90 -27.83 26.97
N VAL A 392 -9.67 -27.56 28.25
CA VAL A 392 -8.55 -26.76 28.75
C VAL A 392 -7.51 -27.69 29.37
N GLY A 393 -6.22 -27.38 29.20
CA GLY A 393 -5.11 -28.16 29.76
C GLY A 393 -5.11 -28.22 31.28
N GLU A 394 -4.47 -29.23 31.85
CA GLU A 394 -4.43 -29.46 33.30
C GLU A 394 -3.90 -28.24 34.07
N GLY A 395 -4.62 -27.84 35.13
CA GLY A 395 -4.24 -26.72 35.99
C GLY A 395 -4.50 -25.33 35.39
N LEU A 396 -5.10 -25.24 34.20
CA LEU A 396 -5.46 -23.98 33.56
C LEU A 396 -6.98 -23.71 33.66
N LYS A 397 -7.35 -22.43 33.50
CA LYS A 397 -8.74 -21.95 33.44
C LYS A 397 -8.85 -20.97 32.27
N VAL A 398 -9.97 -21.04 31.55
CA VAL A 398 -10.32 -20.08 30.49
C VAL A 398 -11.52 -19.25 30.95
N GLU A 399 -11.48 -17.96 30.68
CA GLU A 399 -12.55 -17.00 31.00
C GLU A 399 -12.79 -16.07 29.81
N LEU A 400 -14.03 -15.60 29.67
CA LEU A 400 -14.39 -14.62 28.65
C LEU A 400 -14.13 -13.20 29.16
N PHE A 401 -13.19 -12.50 28.53
CA PHE A 401 -12.88 -11.10 28.84
C PHE A 401 -13.83 -10.13 28.11
N ALA A 402 -14.05 -10.33 26.80
CA ALA A 402 -14.89 -9.48 25.97
C ALA A 402 -15.52 -10.30 24.83
N SER A 403 -16.69 -9.88 24.34
CA SER A 403 -17.34 -10.45 23.15
C SER A 403 -18.03 -9.35 22.33
N GLU A 404 -18.19 -9.63 21.05
CA GLU A 404 -18.98 -8.88 20.08
C GLU A 404 -20.44 -8.66 20.52
N LYS A 405 -20.95 -9.49 21.43
CA LYS A 405 -22.29 -9.31 22.02
C LYS A 405 -22.38 -8.04 22.87
N GLU A 406 -21.37 -7.78 23.69
CA GLU A 406 -21.27 -6.56 24.51
C GLU A 406 -20.65 -5.40 23.71
N PHE A 407 -19.73 -5.70 22.79
CA PHE A 407 -19.00 -4.72 21.99
C PHE A 407 -19.11 -5.05 20.49
N PRO A 408 -20.18 -4.62 19.80
CA PRO A 408 -20.41 -4.96 18.38
C PRO A 408 -19.27 -4.58 17.41
N GLU A 409 -18.39 -3.67 17.82
CA GLU A 409 -17.20 -3.30 17.08
C GLU A 409 -16.08 -4.34 17.12
N LEU A 410 -16.07 -5.28 18.07
CA LEU A 410 -15.10 -6.38 18.20
C LEU A 410 -15.43 -7.50 17.19
N VAL A 411 -15.48 -7.15 15.90
CA VAL A 411 -15.79 -8.08 14.80
C VAL A 411 -14.54 -8.33 13.97
N ASN A 412 -14.29 -9.60 13.65
CA ASN A 412 -13.07 -10.02 12.94
C ASN A 412 -11.79 -9.44 13.60
N PRO A 413 -11.55 -9.71 14.90
CA PRO A 413 -10.32 -9.24 15.56
C PRO A 413 -9.09 -9.88 14.89
N VAL A 414 -8.00 -9.12 14.73
CA VAL A 414 -6.82 -9.54 13.95
C VAL A 414 -5.56 -9.67 14.81
N GLN A 415 -5.26 -8.64 15.59
CA GLN A 415 -4.11 -8.57 16.49
C GLN A 415 -4.55 -7.89 17.79
N ILE A 416 -3.94 -8.27 18.91
CA ILE A 416 -4.05 -7.61 20.20
C ILE A 416 -2.72 -7.04 20.67
N ALA A 417 -2.77 -6.07 21.57
CA ALA A 417 -1.60 -5.58 22.33
C ALA A 417 -2.03 -4.87 23.61
N PHE A 418 -1.14 -4.79 24.60
CA PHE A 418 -1.40 -4.03 25.83
C PHE A 418 -0.66 -2.69 25.88
N ASP A 419 -1.38 -1.61 26.17
CA ASP A 419 -0.74 -0.32 26.38
C ASP A 419 -0.09 -0.20 27.77
N THR A 420 0.68 0.88 27.97
CA THR A 420 1.37 1.16 29.25
C THR A 420 0.42 1.44 30.43
N LYS A 421 -0.89 1.58 30.21
CA LYS A 421 -1.92 1.68 31.25
C LYS A 421 -2.55 0.31 31.55
N GLY A 422 -2.13 -0.74 30.86
CA GLY A 422 -2.63 -2.10 30.98
C GLY A 422 -3.98 -2.36 30.31
N ARG A 423 -4.36 -1.51 29.35
CA ARG A 423 -5.61 -1.67 28.58
C ARG A 423 -5.37 -2.59 27.39
N LEU A 424 -6.34 -3.44 27.05
CA LEU A 424 -6.28 -4.30 25.88
C LEU A 424 -6.65 -3.51 24.63
N TRP A 425 -5.77 -3.48 23.64
CA TRP A 425 -6.03 -2.91 22.33
C TRP A 425 -6.31 -4.01 21.32
N VAL A 426 -7.24 -3.76 20.39
CA VAL A 426 -7.63 -4.75 19.38
C VAL A 426 -7.77 -4.09 18.02
N ALA A 427 -7.05 -4.62 17.02
CA ALA A 427 -7.32 -4.32 15.62
C ALA A 427 -8.51 -5.13 15.13
N SER A 428 -9.55 -4.46 14.63
CA SER A 428 -10.81 -5.08 14.22
C SER A 428 -11.11 -4.79 12.75
N TRP A 429 -11.34 -5.84 11.97
CA TRP A 429 -11.44 -5.76 10.51
C TRP A 429 -12.84 -6.11 10.01
N LYS A 430 -13.80 -5.22 10.29
CA LYS A 430 -15.20 -5.39 9.90
C LYS A 430 -15.39 -5.52 8.39
N ASN A 431 -14.63 -4.75 7.62
CA ASN A 431 -14.74 -4.70 6.17
C ASN A 431 -14.02 -5.86 5.46
N TYR A 432 -13.61 -6.91 6.17
CA TYR A 432 -12.95 -8.06 5.57
C TYR A 432 -13.78 -8.73 4.45
N PRO A 433 -13.17 -9.23 3.35
CA PRO A 433 -11.73 -9.15 3.04
C PRO A 433 -11.28 -7.79 2.52
N HIS A 434 -12.19 -6.95 2.05
CA HIS A 434 -11.90 -5.58 1.62
C HIS A 434 -13.18 -4.74 1.62
N TRP A 435 -13.02 -3.43 1.61
CA TRP A 435 -14.15 -2.51 1.59
C TRP A 435 -15.06 -2.66 0.38
N GLN A 436 -16.35 -2.86 0.64
CA GLN A 436 -17.37 -2.81 -0.38
C GLN A 436 -17.77 -1.36 -0.64
N PRO A 437 -17.74 -0.87 -1.90
CA PRO A 437 -18.19 0.48 -2.22
C PRO A 437 -19.62 0.75 -1.72
N LYS A 438 -19.92 2.01 -1.40
CA LYS A 438 -21.21 2.47 -0.84
C LYS A 438 -21.50 2.04 0.60
N THR A 439 -20.58 1.35 1.27
CA THR A 439 -20.61 1.18 2.73
C THR A 439 -19.58 2.11 3.40
N PRO A 440 -19.68 2.38 4.71
CA PRO A 440 -18.63 3.11 5.43
C PRO A 440 -17.30 2.34 5.48
N MET A 441 -16.17 3.08 5.41
CA MET A 441 -14.89 2.56 5.88
C MET A 441 -14.95 2.52 7.42
N ASP A 442 -14.99 1.33 8.03
CA ASP A 442 -15.35 1.15 9.45
C ASP A 442 -14.48 0.08 10.12
N ASP A 443 -13.22 -0.07 9.65
CA ASP A 443 -12.22 -0.87 10.36
C ASP A 443 -11.61 -0.04 11.50
N LYS A 444 -11.29 -0.70 12.61
CA LYS A 444 -11.07 -0.01 13.89
C LYS A 444 -9.84 -0.46 14.63
N LEU A 445 -9.33 0.45 15.45
CA LEU A 445 -8.47 0.16 16.56
C LEU A 445 -9.24 0.47 17.85
N LEU A 446 -9.50 -0.57 18.64
CA LEU A 446 -10.32 -0.53 19.84
C LEU A 446 -9.45 -0.54 21.09
N ILE A 447 -9.95 0.04 22.18
CA ILE A 447 -9.41 -0.09 23.54
C ILE A 447 -10.51 -0.71 24.39
N LEU A 448 -10.19 -1.81 25.09
CA LEU A 448 -11.07 -2.54 26.00
C LEU A 448 -10.50 -2.46 27.41
N GLU A 449 -11.37 -2.14 28.37
CA GLU A 449 -10.99 -1.91 29.76
C GLU A 449 -11.94 -2.65 30.70
N ASP A 450 -11.37 -3.27 31.74
CA ASP A 450 -12.09 -3.67 32.95
C ASP A 450 -11.96 -2.53 33.97
N THR A 451 -13.00 -1.70 34.12
CA THR A 451 -12.96 -0.54 35.01
C THR A 451 -13.37 -0.87 36.45
N ASN A 452 -13.85 -2.09 36.69
CA ASN A 452 -14.36 -2.53 37.99
C ASN A 452 -13.52 -3.63 38.66
N GLY A 453 -12.60 -4.26 37.92
CA GLY A 453 -11.66 -5.27 38.40
C GLY A 453 -12.24 -6.68 38.54
N ASP A 454 -13.33 -7.01 37.82
CA ASP A 454 -13.96 -8.35 37.86
C ASP A 454 -13.40 -9.35 36.82
N GLY A 455 -12.38 -8.93 36.06
CA GLY A 455 -11.76 -9.74 35.02
C GLY A 455 -12.52 -9.72 33.69
N LYS A 456 -13.47 -8.79 33.50
CA LYS A 456 -14.22 -8.62 32.25
C LYS A 456 -14.15 -7.17 31.77
N ALA A 457 -14.06 -6.98 30.47
CA ALA A 457 -14.17 -5.66 29.89
C ALA A 457 -15.60 -5.12 30.06
N ASP A 458 -15.71 -3.92 30.62
CA ASP A 458 -16.98 -3.19 30.81
C ASP A 458 -17.02 -1.86 30.04
N LYS A 459 -15.90 -1.46 29.44
CA LYS A 459 -15.77 -0.25 28.64
C LYS A 459 -15.01 -0.53 27.35
N ARG A 460 -15.50 0.09 26.28
CA ARG A 460 -14.85 0.12 24.96
C ARG A 460 -14.71 1.57 24.48
N THR A 461 -13.53 1.90 23.98
CA THR A 461 -13.22 3.15 23.27
C THR A 461 -12.77 2.84 21.84
N VAL A 462 -13.13 3.68 20.88
CA VAL A 462 -12.62 3.60 19.49
C VAL A 462 -11.52 4.63 19.37
N PHE A 463 -10.27 4.17 19.30
CA PHE A 463 -9.13 5.07 19.13
C PHE A 463 -9.01 5.57 17.69
N ALA A 464 -9.26 4.69 16.72
CA ALA A 464 -9.33 5.00 15.30
C ALA A 464 -10.49 4.25 14.65
N GLY A 465 -11.29 4.94 13.84
CA GLY A 465 -12.50 4.39 13.20
C GLY A 465 -12.55 4.53 11.68
N ASP A 466 -11.49 5.06 11.08
CA ASP A 466 -11.35 5.33 9.64
C ASP A 466 -10.24 4.48 9.00
N LEU A 467 -9.91 3.34 9.60
CA LEU A 467 -8.85 2.45 9.09
C LEU A 467 -9.35 1.61 7.91
N SER A 468 -8.40 0.99 7.23
CA SER A 468 -8.63 0.04 6.14
C SER A 468 -7.61 -1.08 6.28
N ASN A 469 -8.07 -2.32 6.44
CA ASN A 469 -7.20 -3.50 6.51
C ASN A 469 -6.15 -3.41 7.67
N PRO A 470 -6.56 -3.22 8.94
CA PRO A 470 -5.64 -3.12 10.07
C PRO A 470 -5.11 -4.49 10.49
N THR A 471 -4.11 -5.00 9.77
CA THR A 471 -3.56 -6.36 9.97
C THR A 471 -2.49 -6.47 11.05
N GLY A 472 -2.19 -5.38 11.74
CA GLY A 472 -1.32 -5.37 12.90
C GLY A 472 -0.96 -3.96 13.35
N PHE A 473 -0.51 -3.84 14.59
CA PHE A 473 -0.15 -2.56 15.19
C PHE A 473 0.79 -2.73 16.37
N GLU A 474 1.53 -1.66 16.70
CA GLU A 474 2.48 -1.64 17.80
C GLU A 474 2.64 -0.22 18.39
N PHE A 475 2.94 -0.12 19.69
CA PHE A 475 3.03 1.18 20.39
C PHE A 475 4.39 1.86 20.16
N TYR A 476 4.36 3.14 19.75
CA TYR A 476 5.59 3.90 19.50
C TYR A 476 5.41 5.37 19.86
N ASN A 477 6.40 5.99 20.52
CA ASN A 477 6.49 7.44 20.71
C ASN A 477 5.20 8.12 21.26
N GLY A 478 4.50 7.43 22.18
CA GLY A 478 3.24 7.89 22.77
C GLY A 478 2.04 7.84 21.82
N GLY A 479 2.12 7.07 20.74
CA GLY A 479 1.04 6.75 19.82
C GLY A 479 1.14 5.30 19.35
N VAL A 480 0.57 5.00 18.18
CA VAL A 480 0.49 3.65 17.62
C VAL A 480 0.90 3.65 16.16
N ILE A 481 1.76 2.72 15.77
CA ILE A 481 2.04 2.39 14.37
C ILE A 481 1.04 1.30 13.97
N VAL A 482 0.28 1.50 12.90
CA VAL A 482 -0.81 0.61 12.47
C VAL A 482 -0.68 0.32 10.98
N ALA A 483 -0.89 -0.93 10.58
CA ALA A 483 -1.09 -1.29 9.19
C ALA A 483 -2.37 -0.63 8.65
N GLN A 484 -2.26 0.02 7.50
CA GLN A 484 -3.42 0.50 6.74
C GLN A 484 -3.13 0.24 5.26
N GLN A 485 -3.15 -1.03 4.84
CA GLN A 485 -2.61 -1.46 3.54
C GLN A 485 -3.09 -0.57 2.37
N PRO A 486 -2.18 -0.15 1.47
CA PRO A 486 -0.75 -0.52 1.31
C PRO A 486 0.23 0.33 2.15
N ASN A 487 -0.27 0.97 3.20
CA ASN A 487 0.46 1.95 3.99
C ASN A 487 0.73 1.47 5.41
N LEU A 488 1.72 2.11 6.03
CA LEU A 488 1.98 2.06 7.46
C LEU A 488 1.81 3.47 8.04
N VAL A 489 0.89 3.63 8.98
CA VAL A 489 0.54 4.93 9.55
C VAL A 489 0.91 5.02 11.02
N PHE A 490 1.29 6.21 11.46
CA PHE A 490 1.44 6.56 12.86
C PHE A 490 0.26 7.41 13.31
N LEU A 491 -0.39 7.00 14.40
CA LEU A 491 -1.55 7.66 14.98
C LEU A 491 -1.22 8.10 16.40
N LYS A 492 -1.53 9.35 16.75
CA LYS A 492 -1.25 9.88 18.09
C LYS A 492 -2.38 10.74 18.62
N ASP A 493 -2.82 10.42 19.83
CA ASP A 493 -3.61 11.30 20.69
C ASP A 493 -2.67 12.32 21.35
N THR A 494 -2.99 13.60 21.21
CA THR A 494 -2.22 14.72 21.78
C THR A 494 -2.94 15.44 22.90
N ASN A 495 -4.20 15.09 23.17
CA ASN A 495 -5.08 15.80 24.09
C ASN A 495 -5.58 14.92 25.26
N GLY A 496 -5.44 13.59 25.16
CA GLY A 496 -5.77 12.62 26.20
C GLY A 496 -7.22 12.10 26.16
N ASP A 497 -7.95 12.31 25.07
CA ASP A 497 -9.32 11.82 24.88
C ASP A 497 -9.43 10.41 24.29
N ASP A 498 -8.29 9.72 24.13
CA ASP A 498 -8.16 8.41 23.51
C ASP A 498 -8.70 8.38 22.05
N GLN A 499 -8.60 9.49 21.32
CA GLN A 499 -8.75 9.57 19.87
C GLN A 499 -7.49 10.18 19.24
N TYR A 500 -7.10 9.71 18.06
CA TYR A 500 -5.93 10.29 17.42
C TYR A 500 -6.21 11.72 16.89
N ASP A 501 -5.29 12.63 17.14
CA ASP A 501 -5.27 13.99 16.57
C ASP A 501 -4.30 14.08 15.37
N VAL A 502 -3.30 13.22 15.34
CA VAL A 502 -2.23 13.21 14.34
C VAL A 502 -2.22 11.87 13.62
N LYS A 503 -2.20 11.93 12.28
CA LYS A 503 -2.01 10.79 11.37
C LYS A 503 -0.85 11.08 10.42
N GLU A 504 0.20 10.28 10.50
CA GLU A 504 1.39 10.39 9.64
C GLU A 504 1.57 9.13 8.81
N LEU A 505 1.76 9.28 7.50
CA LEU A 505 2.08 8.18 6.60
C LEU A 505 3.59 7.88 6.65
N LEU A 506 3.98 6.92 7.50
CA LEU A 506 5.37 6.53 7.70
C LEU A 506 5.93 5.85 6.45
N LEU A 507 5.52 4.60 6.20
CA LEU A 507 5.95 3.83 5.04
C LEU A 507 4.78 3.58 4.12
N HIS A 508 5.08 3.41 2.83
CA HIS A 508 4.10 3.08 1.81
C HIS A 508 4.80 2.33 0.69
N GLY A 509 4.01 1.69 -0.18
CA GLY A 509 4.53 0.85 -1.25
C GLY A 509 4.55 -0.64 -0.91
N PHE A 510 3.97 -1.05 0.23
CA PHE A 510 3.59 -2.43 0.44
C PHE A 510 2.55 -2.85 -0.62
N ASP A 511 2.50 -4.14 -0.95
CA ASP A 511 1.44 -4.64 -1.82
C ASP A 511 0.18 -4.97 -1.02
N SER A 512 -0.96 -4.80 -1.66
CA SER A 512 -2.30 -5.10 -1.14
C SER A 512 -3.03 -6.09 -2.04
N ALA A 513 -2.31 -6.77 -2.93
CA ALA A 513 -2.88 -7.69 -3.91
C ALA A 513 -3.60 -8.87 -3.26
N ASP A 514 -3.25 -9.28 -2.05
CA ASP A 514 -3.92 -10.38 -1.39
C ASP A 514 -4.00 -10.15 0.12
N THR A 515 -5.22 -10.06 0.61
CA THR A 515 -5.55 -9.69 1.99
C THR A 515 -5.12 -10.74 3.01
N HIS A 516 -5.00 -12.01 2.62
CA HIS A 516 -4.48 -13.07 3.50
C HIS A 516 -2.96 -13.02 3.67
N HIS A 517 -2.27 -12.37 2.74
CA HIS A 517 -0.81 -12.31 2.66
C HIS A 517 -0.25 -10.92 3.01
N ALA A 518 -1.14 -10.00 3.42
CA ALA A 518 -0.85 -8.66 3.90
C ALA A 518 0.22 -8.62 5.00
N ILE A 519 0.94 -7.49 5.07
CA ILE A 519 1.85 -7.22 6.18
C ILE A 519 1.14 -7.45 7.52
N ASN A 520 1.66 -8.35 8.33
CA ASN A 520 1.04 -8.78 9.57
C ASN A 520 2.10 -9.14 10.63
N SER A 521 1.66 -9.66 11.78
CA SER A 521 2.51 -10.14 12.87
C SER A 521 3.48 -9.09 13.38
N PHE A 522 2.92 -7.94 13.75
CA PHE A 522 3.71 -6.79 14.17
C PHE A 522 4.30 -7.10 15.55
N THR A 523 5.62 -6.95 15.67
CA THR A 523 6.32 -7.14 16.95
C THR A 523 7.61 -6.32 16.99
N PHE A 524 7.96 -5.80 18.17
CA PHE A 524 9.26 -5.16 18.37
C PHE A 524 10.35 -6.15 18.78
N ASP A 525 11.55 -5.99 18.22
CA ASP A 525 12.74 -6.64 18.79
C ASP A 525 13.19 -5.93 20.09
N PRO A 526 14.08 -6.55 20.89
CA PRO A 526 14.63 -5.91 22.09
C PRO A 526 15.44 -4.62 21.82
N GLY A 527 15.77 -4.33 20.56
CA GLY A 527 16.46 -3.11 20.11
C GLY A 527 15.51 -1.97 19.71
N GLY A 528 14.19 -2.21 19.68
CA GLY A 528 13.18 -1.24 19.29
C GLY A 528 12.95 -1.12 17.77
N ALA A 529 13.38 -2.11 16.99
CA ALA A 529 13.00 -2.21 15.58
C ALA A 529 11.71 -3.01 15.43
N LEU A 530 10.79 -2.48 14.63
CA LEU A 530 9.51 -3.10 14.32
C LEU A 530 9.70 -4.14 13.22
N TYR A 531 9.16 -5.33 13.43
CA TYR A 531 9.10 -6.40 12.45
C TYR A 531 7.68 -6.57 11.94
N MET A 532 7.56 -6.87 10.65
CA MET A 532 6.30 -7.18 9.98
C MET A 532 6.61 -8.05 8.77
N GLN A 533 5.67 -8.88 8.35
CA GLN A 533 5.93 -9.89 7.33
C GLN A 533 4.76 -10.04 6.35
N GLU A 534 5.08 -10.32 5.10
CA GLU A 534 4.10 -10.55 4.03
C GLU A 534 4.33 -11.91 3.36
N GLY A 535 3.32 -12.40 2.64
CA GLY A 535 3.34 -13.68 1.93
C GLY A 535 3.55 -13.56 0.41
N VAL A 536 3.31 -14.66 -0.29
CA VAL A 536 3.34 -14.70 -1.77
C VAL A 536 2.31 -13.78 -2.43
N PHE A 537 2.46 -13.55 -3.73
CA PHE A 537 1.68 -12.68 -4.62
C PHE A 537 2.03 -11.19 -4.53
N HIS A 538 2.77 -10.79 -3.50
CA HIS A 538 3.05 -9.39 -3.21
C HIS A 538 4.31 -8.87 -3.93
N ARG A 539 4.25 -7.60 -4.31
CA ARG A 539 5.23 -6.86 -5.10
C ARG A 539 5.59 -5.55 -4.39
N THR A 540 6.07 -5.67 -3.16
CA THR A 540 6.38 -4.55 -2.28
C THR A 540 7.59 -3.76 -2.75
N GLN A 541 7.47 -2.43 -2.73
CA GLN A 541 8.45 -1.46 -3.19
C GLN A 541 8.43 -0.21 -2.28
N VAL A 542 9.33 -0.15 -1.30
CA VAL A 542 9.37 0.92 -0.29
C VAL A 542 10.59 1.81 -0.48
N GLU A 543 10.38 3.12 -0.58
CA GLU A 543 11.45 4.13 -0.61
C GLU A 543 11.76 4.67 0.79
N THR A 544 13.04 4.91 1.07
CA THR A 544 13.51 5.52 2.32
C THR A 544 14.66 6.49 2.02
N PRO A 545 15.10 7.34 2.97
CA PRO A 545 16.25 8.20 2.74
C PRO A 545 17.61 7.46 2.71
N TRP A 546 17.64 6.15 2.99
CA TRP A 546 18.87 5.38 3.21
C TRP A 546 19.45 4.69 1.97
N GLY A 547 18.76 4.73 0.83
CA GLY A 547 19.21 3.97 -0.33
C GLY A 547 18.15 3.83 -1.42
N PRO A 548 18.46 3.02 -2.46
CA PRO A 548 17.48 2.68 -3.49
C PRO A 548 16.26 2.01 -2.87
N THR A 549 15.13 2.02 -3.59
CA THR A 549 13.90 1.33 -3.20
C THR A 549 14.19 -0.09 -2.74
N VAL A 550 13.69 -0.41 -1.55
CA VAL A 550 13.69 -1.77 -1.01
C VAL A 550 12.56 -2.53 -1.68
N ARG A 551 12.92 -3.57 -2.42
CA ARG A 551 11.97 -4.41 -3.17
C ARG A 551 11.93 -5.81 -2.64
N GLN A 552 10.72 -6.35 -2.57
CA GLN A 552 10.52 -7.77 -2.36
C GLN A 552 9.44 -8.28 -3.30
N GLU A 553 9.75 -9.39 -3.95
CA GLU A 553 8.80 -10.20 -4.70
C GLU A 553 8.56 -11.45 -3.88
N ASP A 554 7.28 -11.73 -3.61
CA ASP A 554 6.81 -12.96 -2.98
C ASP A 554 7.45 -13.26 -1.60
N GLY A 555 6.73 -12.89 -0.54
CA GLY A 555 6.97 -13.30 0.83
C GLY A 555 8.22 -12.70 1.47
N GLY A 556 8.21 -12.37 2.75
CA GLY A 556 9.41 -11.91 3.44
C GLY A 556 9.15 -11.32 4.80
N VAL A 557 10.22 -11.12 5.57
CA VAL A 557 10.18 -10.40 6.84
C VAL A 557 10.91 -9.08 6.68
N TYR A 558 10.23 -8.00 7.03
CA TYR A 558 10.76 -6.65 7.05
C TYR A 558 11.20 -6.27 8.45
N ARG A 559 12.21 -5.40 8.50
CA ARG A 559 12.66 -4.74 9.72
C ARG A 559 12.64 -3.23 9.47
N PHE A 560 11.93 -2.51 10.34
CA PHE A 560 11.79 -1.06 10.30
C PHE A 560 12.26 -0.46 11.61
N GLU A 561 13.17 0.52 11.56
CA GLU A 561 13.58 1.32 12.71
C GLU A 561 12.87 2.69 12.66
N PRO A 562 11.78 2.92 13.43
CA PRO A 562 10.96 4.12 13.27
C PRO A 562 11.69 5.43 13.59
N ARG A 563 12.74 5.37 14.42
CA ARG A 563 13.57 6.54 14.77
C ARG A 563 14.50 6.95 13.63
N THR A 564 15.13 5.98 12.99
CA THR A 564 16.15 6.23 11.95
C THR A 564 15.56 6.14 10.55
N TRP A 565 14.35 5.63 10.37
CA TRP A 565 13.72 5.34 9.08
C TRP A 565 14.43 4.28 8.23
N LYS A 566 15.31 3.48 8.84
CA LYS A 566 15.90 2.34 8.14
C LYS A 566 14.84 1.26 7.96
N PHE A 567 14.66 0.86 6.71
CA PHE A 567 13.78 -0.24 6.32
C PHE A 567 14.60 -1.23 5.50
N GLU A 568 14.47 -2.52 5.79
CA GLU A 568 15.17 -3.56 5.05
C GLU A 568 14.36 -4.86 4.99
N VAL A 569 14.65 -5.68 3.98
CA VAL A 569 14.24 -7.09 3.97
C VAL A 569 15.19 -7.86 4.88
N PHE A 570 14.73 -8.18 6.09
CA PHE A 570 15.50 -8.90 7.10
C PHE A 570 15.66 -10.38 6.76
N ILE A 571 14.55 -11.02 6.33
CA ILE A 571 14.56 -12.41 5.85
C ILE A 571 13.94 -12.44 4.45
N PRO A 572 14.75 -12.64 3.39
CA PRO A 572 14.29 -12.69 2.00
C PRO A 572 13.87 -14.11 1.57
N PHE A 573 13.18 -14.82 2.47
CA PHE A 573 12.64 -16.14 2.19
C PHE A 573 11.22 -16.00 1.64
N ASN A 574 10.91 -16.76 0.61
CA ASN A 574 9.61 -16.74 -0.04
C ASN A 574 8.59 -17.53 0.81
N PHE A 575 8.18 -16.92 1.93
CA PHE A 575 7.15 -17.48 2.80
C PHE A 575 5.82 -17.51 2.05
N PRO A 576 5.12 -18.66 2.02
CA PRO A 576 3.76 -18.68 1.50
C PRO A 576 2.89 -17.68 2.27
N ASN A 577 2.79 -17.80 3.59
CA ASN A 577 2.03 -16.85 4.39
C ASN A 577 2.56 -16.81 5.83
N PRO A 578 3.55 -15.97 6.15
CA PRO A 578 4.15 -15.96 7.48
C PRO A 578 3.18 -15.28 8.46
N HIS A 579 2.49 -16.06 9.32
CA HIS A 579 1.63 -15.56 10.40
C HIS A 579 2.25 -16.01 11.72
N GLY A 580 2.75 -15.05 12.49
CA GLY A 580 3.49 -15.22 13.72
C GLY A 580 4.97 -14.84 13.57
N HIS A 581 5.41 -13.94 14.43
CA HIS A 581 6.83 -13.62 14.63
C HIS A 581 7.01 -13.30 16.12
N VAL A 582 7.90 -14.03 16.78
CA VAL A 582 8.21 -13.80 18.21
C VAL A 582 9.72 -13.72 18.43
N PHE A 583 10.12 -13.10 19.54
CA PHE A 583 11.50 -13.05 20.02
C PHE A 583 11.59 -13.71 21.39
N ASP A 584 12.52 -14.65 21.55
CA ASP A 584 12.76 -15.24 22.86
C ASP A 584 13.54 -14.32 23.81
N GLY A 585 13.78 -14.77 25.04
CA GLY A 585 14.51 -14.00 26.06
C GLY A 585 15.98 -13.66 25.69
N TRP A 586 16.52 -14.25 24.62
CA TRP A 586 17.84 -13.92 24.08
C TRP A 586 17.76 -12.97 22.86
N GLY A 587 16.55 -12.56 22.46
CA GLY A 587 16.30 -11.77 21.26
C GLY A 587 16.41 -12.57 19.97
N ARG A 588 16.26 -13.91 20.02
CA ARG A 588 16.30 -14.75 18.82
C ARG A 588 14.93 -14.77 18.15
N SER A 589 14.88 -14.39 16.87
CA SER A 589 13.66 -14.39 16.06
C SER A 589 13.21 -15.81 15.72
N ILE A 590 11.91 -16.06 15.88
CA ILE A 590 11.21 -17.25 15.41
C ILE A 590 10.05 -16.78 14.53
N VAL A 591 10.03 -17.21 13.28
CA VAL A 591 9.02 -16.85 12.27
C VAL A 591 8.16 -18.07 11.97
N PHE A 592 6.86 -17.91 11.76
CA PHE A 592 5.96 -19.03 11.54
C PHE A 592 5.21 -18.89 10.21
N ASP A 593 5.26 -19.91 9.35
CA ASP A 593 4.44 -19.96 8.13
C ASP A 593 3.09 -20.60 8.42
N ALA A 594 2.02 -19.83 8.25
CA ALA A 594 0.64 -20.28 8.37
C ALA A 594 0.36 -21.45 7.43
N THR A 595 0.85 -21.40 6.18
CA THR A 595 0.44 -22.37 5.16
C THR A 595 1.00 -23.75 5.44
N GLY A 596 2.31 -23.86 5.65
CA GLY A 596 2.98 -25.11 5.98
C GLY A 596 2.91 -25.50 7.46
N GLY A 597 2.49 -24.56 8.31
CA GLY A 597 2.54 -24.66 9.77
C GLY A 597 3.97 -24.69 10.32
N GLN A 598 4.97 -24.26 9.54
CA GLN A 598 6.38 -24.42 9.87
C GLN A 598 6.91 -23.27 10.73
N PRO A 599 7.49 -23.54 11.91
CA PRO A 599 8.36 -22.60 12.57
C PRO A 599 9.69 -22.50 11.83
N TYR A 600 10.34 -21.35 11.93
CA TYR A 600 11.64 -21.09 11.35
C TYR A 600 12.51 -20.32 12.34
N TYR A 601 13.73 -20.78 12.56
CA TYR A 601 14.70 -20.09 13.39
C TYR A 601 15.37 -18.98 12.58
N GLY A 602 14.81 -17.77 12.64
CA GLY A 602 15.17 -16.61 11.80
C GLY A 602 16.67 -16.37 11.64
N PRO A 603 17.48 -16.38 12.73
CA PRO A 603 18.93 -16.13 12.66
C PRO A 603 19.71 -17.10 11.76
N SER A 604 19.17 -18.29 11.47
CA SER A 604 19.89 -19.27 10.63
C SER A 604 19.86 -18.98 9.13
N PHE A 605 18.99 -18.06 8.69
CA PHE A 605 18.83 -17.73 7.26
C PHE A 605 18.47 -16.26 6.99
N SER A 606 18.51 -15.40 8.01
CA SER A 606 18.48 -13.95 7.85
C SER A 606 19.72 -13.49 7.09
N THR A 607 19.53 -13.04 5.84
CA THR A 607 20.62 -12.59 4.97
C THR A 607 20.24 -11.26 4.34
N LYS A 608 21.20 -10.35 4.22
CA LYS A 608 20.97 -9.08 3.54
C LYS A 608 20.82 -9.35 2.03
N LYS A 609 19.66 -9.01 1.46
CA LYS A 609 19.38 -9.12 0.02
C LYS A 609 19.40 -7.74 -0.64
N TYR A 610 19.95 -7.68 -1.85
CA TYR A 610 19.80 -6.54 -2.77
C TYR A 610 19.05 -7.01 -4.02
N TYR A 611 18.03 -6.27 -4.45
CA TYR A 611 17.26 -6.59 -5.65
C TYR A 611 18.02 -6.18 -6.93
N PRO A 612 18.01 -6.99 -8.02
CA PRO A 612 17.43 -8.32 -8.14
C PRO A 612 18.37 -9.40 -7.60
N ALA A 613 17.88 -10.31 -6.77
CA ALA A 613 18.62 -11.49 -6.31
C ALA A 613 17.68 -12.69 -6.20
N MET A 614 18.22 -13.89 -6.43
CA MET A 614 17.43 -15.14 -6.38
C MET A 614 16.80 -15.35 -5.01
N GLU A 615 15.55 -15.78 -4.99
CA GLU A 615 14.82 -16.13 -3.79
C GLU A 615 15.43 -17.37 -3.12
N THR A 616 15.56 -17.31 -1.80
CA THR A 616 15.83 -18.52 -1.02
C THR A 616 14.51 -19.27 -0.88
N ARG A 617 14.43 -20.47 -1.48
CA ARG A 617 13.24 -21.35 -1.44
C ARG A 617 13.35 -22.50 -0.44
N GLN A 618 14.49 -22.63 0.22
CA GLN A 618 14.74 -23.63 1.26
C GLN A 618 15.29 -22.94 2.51
N ALA A 619 14.59 -23.10 3.63
CA ALA A 619 15.03 -22.67 4.94
C ALA A 619 15.01 -23.87 5.90
N PRO A 620 15.95 -23.97 6.85
CA PRO A 620 15.96 -25.04 7.84
C PRO A 620 14.75 -24.90 8.77
N GLY A 621 13.99 -25.99 8.93
CA GLY A 621 12.88 -26.08 9.90
C GLY A 621 13.36 -26.73 11.21
N PRO A 622 12.93 -26.28 12.39
CA PRO A 622 13.35 -26.78 13.69
C PRO A 622 12.61 -28.07 14.14
N GLY A 623 11.84 -28.71 13.26
CA GLY A 623 11.15 -29.97 13.60
C GLY A 623 9.99 -30.35 12.69
N LYS A 624 9.27 -31.41 13.08
CA LYS A 624 8.03 -31.84 12.43
C LYS A 624 6.87 -31.00 12.92
N VAL A 625 5.96 -30.69 12.00
CA VAL A 625 4.73 -29.96 12.28
C VAL A 625 3.54 -30.89 12.20
N ARG A 626 2.64 -30.80 13.17
CA ARG A 626 1.41 -31.60 13.20
C ARG A 626 0.21 -30.91 12.55
N VAL A 627 0.19 -29.58 12.53
CA VAL A 627 -1.02 -28.80 12.21
C VAL A 627 -0.77 -27.70 11.18
N ARG A 628 -1.84 -27.34 10.45
CA ARG A 628 -1.91 -26.19 9.56
C ARG A 628 -3.39 -25.86 9.29
N PRO A 629 -3.75 -24.58 9.02
CA PRO A 629 -2.88 -23.42 9.07
C PRO A 629 -2.79 -22.82 10.47
N VAL A 630 -1.69 -22.13 10.72
CA VAL A 630 -1.43 -21.41 11.97
C VAL A 630 -1.82 -19.93 11.82
N GLY A 631 -2.64 -19.43 12.73
CA GLY A 631 -3.15 -18.06 12.72
C GLY A 631 -2.24 -17.06 13.43
N GLY A 632 -1.42 -17.53 14.39
CA GLY A 632 -0.52 -16.70 15.18
C GLY A 632 0.36 -17.55 16.10
N VAL A 633 1.30 -16.91 16.80
CA VAL A 633 2.23 -17.55 17.73
C VAL A 633 2.59 -16.60 18.87
N GLU A 634 2.82 -17.14 20.06
CA GLU A 634 3.29 -16.39 21.24
C GLU A 634 4.33 -17.22 22.02
N LEU A 635 5.21 -16.58 22.78
CA LEU A 635 6.05 -17.20 23.79
C LEU A 635 5.49 -16.93 25.19
N LEU A 636 5.20 -18.00 25.91
CA LEU A 636 4.63 -17.90 27.24
C LEU A 636 5.70 -17.46 28.26
N SER A 637 5.52 -16.27 28.83
CA SER A 637 6.40 -15.72 29.88
C SER A 637 5.56 -15.06 30.96
N SER A 638 5.11 -15.85 31.95
CA SER A 638 4.30 -15.33 33.06
C SER A 638 4.30 -16.28 34.26
N ARG A 639 4.47 -15.70 35.44
CA ARG A 639 4.44 -16.44 36.74
C ARG A 639 3.07 -17.05 37.07
N HIS A 640 2.01 -16.74 36.32
CA HIS A 640 0.71 -17.38 36.47
C HIS A 640 0.69 -18.82 35.92
N PHE A 641 1.65 -19.16 35.06
CA PHE A 641 1.75 -20.48 34.46
C PHE A 641 2.82 -21.32 35.17
N PRO A 642 2.70 -22.67 35.17
CA PRO A 642 3.70 -23.55 35.75
C PRO A 642 5.10 -23.29 35.18
N GLU A 643 6.14 -23.51 36.00
CA GLU A 643 7.54 -23.34 35.61
C GLU A 643 7.88 -24.13 34.32
N ALA A 644 7.29 -25.32 34.16
CA ALA A 644 7.49 -26.18 32.99
C ALA A 644 6.91 -25.63 31.68
N MET A 645 6.14 -24.54 31.74
CA MET A 645 5.59 -23.85 30.57
C MET A 645 6.33 -22.54 30.22
N GLN A 646 7.25 -22.06 31.07
CA GLN A 646 7.96 -20.80 30.80
C GLN A 646 8.87 -20.93 29.57
N GLY A 647 8.75 -19.97 28.65
CA GLY A 647 9.45 -19.97 27.37
C GLY A 647 8.90 -20.97 26.35
N ASN A 648 7.77 -21.63 26.64
CA ASN A 648 7.12 -22.46 25.64
C ASN A 648 6.49 -21.59 24.54
N MET A 649 6.50 -22.14 23.34
CA MET A 649 5.85 -21.55 22.18
C MET A 649 4.40 -22.01 22.09
N ILE A 650 3.48 -21.05 22.07
CA ILE A 650 2.04 -21.27 21.90
C ILE A 650 1.70 -21.08 20.44
N VAL A 651 1.11 -22.10 19.81
CA VAL A 651 0.79 -22.10 18.37
C VAL A 651 -0.71 -22.17 18.17
N LEU A 652 -1.26 -21.19 17.47
CA LEU A 652 -2.70 -21.00 17.29
C LEU A 652 -3.14 -21.66 15.98
N ASN A 653 -3.94 -22.72 16.04
CA ASN A 653 -4.34 -23.46 14.83
C ASN A 653 -5.86 -23.44 14.61
N THR A 654 -6.25 -23.36 13.33
CA THR A 654 -7.62 -23.06 12.91
C THR A 654 -8.33 -24.21 12.18
N ILE A 655 -7.61 -25.23 11.69
CA ILE A 655 -8.19 -26.39 10.99
C ILE A 655 -7.74 -27.70 11.63
N GLY A 656 -8.69 -28.61 11.84
CA GLY A 656 -8.42 -29.90 12.49
C GLY A 656 -8.30 -29.71 14.01
N PHE A 657 -7.10 -29.39 14.50
CA PHE A 657 -6.89 -29.03 15.91
C PHE A 657 -7.27 -27.55 16.13
N ARG A 658 -8.53 -27.24 16.38
CA ARG A 658 -8.98 -25.85 16.59
C ARG A 658 -8.62 -25.43 18.03
N GLY A 659 -7.51 -24.72 18.24
CA GLY A 659 -6.99 -24.51 19.60
C GLY A 659 -5.60 -23.88 19.68
N LEU A 660 -5.08 -23.81 20.91
CA LEU A 660 -3.75 -23.32 21.25
C LEU A 660 -2.88 -24.51 21.66
N LEU A 661 -1.95 -24.89 20.79
CA LEU A 661 -0.94 -25.90 21.07
C LEU A 661 0.19 -25.31 21.89
N ASN A 662 0.89 -26.17 22.62
CA ASN A 662 1.97 -25.80 23.52
C ASN A 662 3.22 -26.59 23.14
N TYR A 663 4.32 -25.90 22.85
CA TYR A 663 5.57 -26.51 22.44
C TYR A 663 6.71 -26.06 23.35
N ARG A 664 7.37 -27.02 24.00
CA ARG A 664 8.61 -26.76 24.72
C ARG A 664 9.73 -26.52 23.73
N LEU A 665 10.38 -25.37 23.83
CA LEU A 665 11.57 -25.06 23.06
C LEU A 665 12.83 -25.49 23.81
N SER A 666 13.81 -26.02 23.09
CA SER A 666 15.14 -26.31 23.64
C SER A 666 16.21 -26.19 22.55
N GLU A 667 17.46 -26.06 22.97
CA GLU A 667 18.58 -25.93 22.04
C GLU A 667 18.87 -27.25 21.31
N ASP A 668 19.23 -27.14 20.03
CA ASP A 668 19.73 -28.22 19.21
C ASP A 668 20.90 -27.74 18.35
N GLY A 669 22.12 -27.88 18.88
CA GLY A 669 23.32 -27.31 18.27
C GLY A 669 23.22 -25.78 18.15
N ALA A 670 23.28 -25.27 16.92
CA ALA A 670 23.13 -23.84 16.63
C ALA A 670 21.68 -23.41 16.34
N GLY A 671 20.72 -24.35 16.42
CA GLY A 671 19.31 -24.12 16.18
C GLY A 671 18.43 -24.42 17.40
N LEU A 672 17.13 -24.51 17.14
CA LEU A 672 16.11 -24.84 18.13
C LEU A 672 15.45 -26.16 17.74
N LYS A 673 14.98 -26.90 18.73
CA LYS A 673 14.01 -28.00 18.57
C LYS A 673 12.76 -27.70 19.38
N SER A 674 11.63 -28.18 18.89
CA SER A 674 10.33 -28.07 19.56
C SER A 674 9.78 -29.46 19.91
N GLU A 675 9.21 -29.58 21.11
CA GLU A 675 8.51 -30.77 21.59
C GLU A 675 7.08 -30.40 21.96
N GLU A 676 6.08 -31.00 21.31
CA GLU A 676 4.67 -30.81 21.67
C GLU A 676 4.43 -31.36 23.09
N VAL A 677 3.89 -30.53 23.96
CA VAL A 677 3.43 -30.92 25.30
C VAL A 677 1.91 -30.75 25.37
N GLU A 678 1.33 -30.92 26.55
CA GLU A 678 -0.12 -30.75 26.73
C GLU A 678 -0.58 -29.37 26.21
N PRO A 679 -1.58 -29.33 25.30
CA PRO A 679 -2.10 -28.07 24.75
C PRO A 679 -2.68 -27.15 25.83
N ILE A 680 -2.68 -25.84 25.56
CA ILE A 680 -3.36 -24.87 26.44
C ILE A 680 -4.87 -25.08 26.38
N LEU A 681 -5.42 -25.19 25.16
CA LEU A 681 -6.83 -25.46 24.94
C LEU A 681 -7.12 -26.04 23.56
N GLN A 682 -8.23 -26.78 23.45
CA GLN A 682 -8.83 -27.22 22.20
C GLN A 682 -10.33 -27.01 22.20
N SER A 683 -10.88 -26.41 21.15
CA SER A 683 -12.33 -26.22 20.96
C SER A 683 -12.94 -27.27 20.03
N ALA A 684 -14.11 -27.76 20.43
CA ALA A 684 -14.98 -28.57 19.57
C ALA A 684 -15.82 -27.73 18.60
N ASP A 685 -15.90 -26.41 18.79
CA ASP A 685 -16.61 -25.51 17.87
C ASP A 685 -15.91 -25.48 16.51
N GLU A 686 -16.70 -25.68 15.45
CA GLU A 686 -16.20 -25.69 14.10
C GLU A 686 -15.83 -24.32 13.57
N ASN A 687 -16.33 -23.26 14.19
CA ASN A 687 -16.08 -21.87 13.79
C ASN A 687 -14.95 -21.21 14.58
N PHE A 688 -14.40 -21.86 15.61
CA PHE A 688 -13.29 -21.35 16.42
C PHE A 688 -11.99 -21.21 15.59
N ARG A 689 -11.45 -19.99 15.54
CA ARG A 689 -10.27 -19.56 14.76
C ARG A 689 -9.40 -18.63 15.63
N PRO A 690 -8.53 -19.19 16.48
CA PRO A 690 -7.58 -18.35 17.21
C PRO A 690 -6.59 -17.74 16.21
N VAL A 691 -6.44 -16.42 16.24
CA VAL A 691 -5.59 -15.68 15.30
C VAL A 691 -4.47 -14.88 15.97
N ASP A 692 -4.61 -14.52 17.24
CA ASP A 692 -3.52 -13.89 17.97
C ASP A 692 -3.61 -14.16 19.48
N ALA A 693 -2.48 -14.07 20.17
CA ALA A 693 -2.37 -14.26 21.60
C ALA A 693 -1.24 -13.43 22.19
N GLU A 694 -1.45 -12.91 23.40
CA GLU A 694 -0.47 -12.10 24.12
C GLU A 694 -0.54 -12.32 25.63
N VAL A 695 0.61 -12.30 26.30
CA VAL A 695 0.65 -12.26 27.76
C VAL A 695 0.34 -10.84 28.25
N GLY A 696 -0.79 -10.69 28.93
CA GLY A 696 -1.22 -9.41 29.50
C GLY A 696 -0.39 -8.98 30.71
N PRO A 697 -0.49 -7.69 31.11
CA PRO A 697 0.24 -7.12 32.25
C PRO A 697 -0.17 -7.72 33.60
N ASP A 698 -1.36 -8.32 33.66
CA ASP A 698 -1.85 -9.09 34.80
C ASP A 698 -1.21 -10.49 34.87
N GLY A 699 -0.52 -10.94 33.83
CA GLY A 699 0.09 -12.25 33.71
C GLY A 699 -0.80 -13.33 33.08
N ALA A 700 -2.04 -13.04 32.68
CA ALA A 700 -2.86 -14.00 31.94
C ALA A 700 -2.44 -14.08 30.47
N LEU A 701 -2.69 -15.23 29.83
CA LEU A 701 -2.56 -15.36 28.37
C LEU A 701 -3.91 -14.99 27.74
N TYR A 702 -3.94 -13.87 27.03
CA TYR A 702 -5.07 -13.44 26.23
C TYR A 702 -4.97 -14.03 24.83
N PHE A 703 -6.10 -14.35 24.23
CA PHE A 703 -6.17 -14.75 22.83
C PHE A 703 -7.48 -14.25 22.22
N ILE A 704 -7.48 -14.05 20.91
CA ILE A 704 -8.66 -13.63 20.15
C ILE A 704 -9.12 -14.71 19.18
N ASP A 705 -10.43 -14.87 19.09
CA ASP A 705 -11.10 -15.74 18.14
C ASP A 705 -11.71 -14.88 17.01
N TRP A 706 -11.27 -15.10 15.77
CA TRP A 706 -11.88 -14.48 14.60
C TRP A 706 -13.32 -14.96 14.38
N HIS A 707 -13.61 -16.19 14.82
CA HIS A 707 -14.90 -16.90 14.72
C HIS A 707 -15.56 -16.86 13.33
N ASN A 708 -15.24 -17.84 12.47
CA ASN A 708 -15.72 -17.83 11.07
C ASN A 708 -16.03 -19.24 10.50
N PRO A 709 -17.22 -19.42 9.90
CA PRO A 709 -17.63 -20.68 9.25
C PRO A 709 -16.90 -21.00 7.95
N VAL A 710 -16.43 -20.00 7.19
CA VAL A 710 -15.81 -20.23 5.88
C VAL A 710 -14.30 -20.05 5.98
N ILE A 711 -13.58 -21.04 5.47
CA ILE A 711 -12.12 -21.00 5.33
C ILE A 711 -11.80 -21.23 3.86
N GLY A 712 -11.41 -20.17 3.16
CA GLY A 712 -11.12 -20.23 1.72
C GLY A 712 -11.06 -18.85 1.10
N HIS A 713 -11.00 -18.78 -0.22
CA HIS A 713 -10.74 -17.53 -0.95
C HIS A 713 -12.03 -16.90 -1.53
N MET A 714 -13.18 -17.10 -0.88
CA MET A 714 -14.51 -16.61 -1.30
C MET A 714 -15.20 -15.82 -0.18
N GLN A 715 -14.45 -15.15 0.70
CA GLN A 715 -15.04 -14.58 1.93
C GLN A 715 -15.94 -13.36 1.68
N HIS A 716 -15.86 -12.74 0.51
CA HIS A 716 -16.72 -11.62 0.15
C HIS A 716 -18.23 -11.98 0.13
N ASN A 717 -18.57 -13.28 0.06
CA ASN A 717 -19.95 -13.79 0.12
C ASN A 717 -20.52 -13.91 1.55
N LEU A 718 -19.71 -13.58 2.57
CA LEU A 718 -20.14 -13.53 3.97
C LEU A 718 -20.39 -12.09 4.46
N ARG A 719 -20.26 -11.09 3.56
CA ARG A 719 -20.55 -9.68 3.86
C ARG A 719 -22.01 -9.43 4.16
#